data_AF-A0A4R0RVV3-F1
#
_entry.id   AF-A0A4R0RVV3-F1
#
_cell.length_a   1.000
_cell.length_b   1.000
_cell.length_c   1.000
_cell.angle_alpha   90.00
_cell.angle_beta   90.00
_cell.angle_gamma   90.00
#
_symmetry.space_group_name_H-M   'P 1'
#
loop_
_entity.id
_entity.type
_entity.pdbx_description
1 polymer ?
#
loop_
_entity_poly.entity_id
_entity_poly.type
_entity_poly.pdbx_seq_one_letter_code
_entity_poly.pdbx_strand_id
1 'polypeptide(L)'
;MSLIIAIFGLVFMTDLISWIGKSVLLELVYSLYLRVFFSAKMVEQRRLKSEILANKKELLQTSAQDHFAKWAKLRRSVDKGLSDLEKLNSDLSSTRSSFSLRFNTFLWISTSGVQFVVGWWYRKSAVFYLPPGWFGPLTWWLSFPFAPAGSVSCGVWQMACRRVIKVGERVVKELMPPGVQIHSKEAQKAQAEILTDGALEFLAALHRTFDATRHSLLFARDAVQQRLDAGVPLDFPPETAHIRADPSWLCAPPAPGLEDRRVEITGPPDRKMVINALNSGTKTFMADFEDSCAPSLTNMLTGQVNLKDAIRRKIDFESGGKAYKLVENPAVLIVRPRGWHLDEPRVTVDNAPVSASIFDFALYFYHNAQELVARGSGPYFYLPKMEHYREARLWNDIFNFSQSYIHIPHGTIRATVLIETLPAAFQMDEILFELRQHSSGLNCGRWDYIFSFIKRNRANSTAVLPDRKDVTMEAPFMDAYVRLLIKTCHRRKVAAMGGMSAQIPVKDDPKANDLAMKKVRDDKLREVTNGHDGTWIAHPLINKIATDVFNEHMVGPNQYHVLREDVKVTAADLVNNNFAGKITQDGVRANVAAALAYSAAWLGGNGCIPLNWLMEDAATAEISRCQIWQWVKYNSRISDSGEHITPELIDRIVDDVVPTLKSASVKQQNLDIVARYIKKQVRQEWPSEFLTSDLMSYLAVADGCPPQWQKSAL
;
A
#
# COMPACT_ATOMS: atom_id res chain seq x y z
N MET A 1 27.97 37.65 -34.38
CA MET A 1 26.70 37.14 -33.81
C MET A 1 25.76 38.33 -33.68
N SER A 2 24.53 38.28 -34.20
CA SER A 2 23.61 39.43 -34.10
C SER A 2 23.28 39.70 -32.63
N LEU A 3 23.10 40.98 -32.26
CA LEU A 3 22.74 41.41 -30.90
C LEU A 3 21.47 40.68 -30.40
N ILE A 4 20.57 40.36 -31.33
CA ILE A 4 19.37 39.53 -31.14
C ILE A 4 19.71 38.16 -30.54
N ILE A 5 20.61 37.40 -31.19
CA ILE A 5 20.99 36.04 -30.79
C ILE A 5 21.77 36.06 -29.48
N ALA A 6 22.64 37.05 -29.30
CA ALA A 6 23.43 37.19 -28.08
C ALA A 6 22.55 37.45 -26.85
N ILE A 7 21.58 38.37 -26.96
CA ILE A 7 20.63 38.65 -25.87
C ILE A 7 19.74 37.43 -25.62
N PHE A 8 19.23 36.77 -26.67
CA PHE A 8 18.40 35.57 -26.51
C PHE A 8 19.16 34.45 -25.79
N GLY A 9 20.39 34.12 -26.22
CA GLY A 9 21.19 33.07 -25.60
C GLY A 9 21.50 33.35 -24.13
N LEU A 10 21.71 34.62 -23.77
CA LEU A 10 21.99 35.06 -22.40
C LEU A 10 20.73 34.96 -21.52
N VAL A 11 19.57 35.35 -22.03
CA VAL A 11 18.28 35.18 -21.34
C VAL A 11 17.92 33.69 -21.23
N PHE A 12 18.15 32.90 -22.28
CA PHE A 12 17.93 31.46 -22.27
C PHE A 12 18.78 30.74 -21.22
N MET A 13 20.08 31.03 -21.14
CA MET A 13 20.96 30.41 -20.13
C MET A 13 20.56 30.79 -18.70
N THR A 14 20.09 32.01 -18.48
CA THR A 14 19.64 32.43 -17.14
C THR A 14 18.34 31.77 -16.72
N ASP A 15 17.36 31.71 -17.61
CA ASP A 15 16.11 31.01 -17.34
C ASP A 15 16.32 29.49 -17.26
N LEU A 16 17.27 28.90 -18.01
CA LEU A 16 17.67 27.50 -17.89
C LEU A 16 18.26 27.18 -16.51
N ILE A 17 19.16 28.04 -16.00
CA ILE A 17 19.72 27.93 -14.64
C ILE A 17 18.60 28.06 -13.59
N SER A 18 17.64 28.96 -13.83
CA SER A 18 16.48 29.12 -12.96
C SER A 18 15.56 27.88 -12.99
N TRP A 19 15.42 27.23 -14.15
CA TRP A 19 14.58 26.06 -14.35
C TRP A 19 15.15 24.80 -13.67
N ILE A 20 16.46 24.55 -13.78
CA ILE A 20 17.14 23.44 -13.06
C ILE A 20 17.02 23.63 -11.55
N GLY A 21 16.96 24.88 -11.08
CA GLY A 21 16.80 25.22 -9.67
C GLY A 21 18.14 25.43 -8.97
N LYS A 22 18.24 26.54 -8.23
CA LYS A 22 19.47 26.93 -7.51
C LYS A 22 19.89 25.89 -6.47
N SER A 23 18.91 25.26 -5.80
CA SER A 23 19.15 24.22 -4.80
C SER A 23 19.77 22.96 -5.43
N VAL A 24 19.22 22.50 -6.57
CA VAL A 24 19.71 21.30 -7.27
C VAL A 24 21.13 21.49 -7.76
N LEU A 25 21.43 22.63 -8.39
CA LEU A 25 22.79 22.96 -8.84
C LEU A 25 23.75 23.10 -7.65
N LEU A 26 23.32 23.75 -6.57
CA LEU A 26 24.11 23.89 -5.36
C LEU A 26 24.48 22.52 -4.78
N GLU A 27 23.54 21.60 -4.67
CA GLU A 27 23.80 20.26 -4.13
C GLU A 27 24.73 19.44 -5.04
N LEU A 28 24.52 19.49 -6.35
CA LEU A 28 25.36 18.77 -7.30
C LEU A 28 26.81 19.28 -7.26
N VAL A 29 27.03 20.59 -7.35
CA VAL A 29 28.37 21.18 -7.34
C VAL A 29 29.01 21.05 -5.95
N TYR A 30 28.24 21.20 -4.87
CA TYR A 30 28.76 20.99 -3.52
C TYR A 30 29.18 19.53 -3.28
N SER A 31 28.43 18.56 -3.82
CA SER A 31 28.80 17.15 -3.72
C SER A 31 30.12 16.84 -4.45
N LEU A 32 30.35 17.49 -5.61
CA LEU A 32 31.60 17.39 -6.35
C LEU A 32 32.74 18.09 -5.60
N TYR A 33 32.48 19.28 -5.06
CA TYR A 33 33.42 20.04 -4.23
C TYR A 33 33.91 19.25 -3.02
N LEU A 34 33.00 18.57 -2.31
CA LEU A 34 33.36 17.69 -1.20
C LEU A 34 34.22 16.50 -1.64
N ARG A 35 33.92 15.89 -2.81
CA ARG A 35 34.69 14.76 -3.35
C ARG A 35 36.11 15.15 -3.75
N VAL A 36 36.31 16.37 -4.25
CA VAL A 36 37.61 16.84 -4.75
C VAL A 36 38.46 17.43 -3.63
N PHE A 37 37.89 18.29 -2.78
CA PHE A 37 38.66 19.08 -1.81
C PHE A 37 38.58 18.56 -0.36
N PHE A 38 37.57 17.76 -0.02
CA PHE A 38 37.33 17.27 1.34
C PHE A 38 37.19 15.74 1.41
N SER A 39 37.82 15.02 0.48
CA SER A 39 37.79 13.56 0.40
C SER A 39 38.25 12.90 1.71
N ALA A 40 39.30 13.42 2.35
CA ALA A 40 39.80 12.94 3.64
C ALA A 40 38.75 13.07 4.76
N LYS A 41 38.09 14.23 4.90
CA LYS A 41 37.02 14.45 5.90
C LYS A 41 35.80 13.58 5.62
N MET A 42 35.46 13.31 4.35
CA MET A 42 34.36 12.41 3.97
C MET A 42 34.66 10.94 4.30
N VAL A 43 35.90 10.50 4.10
CA VAL A 43 36.35 9.15 4.50
C VAL A 43 36.33 9.03 6.03
N GLU A 44 36.79 10.05 6.74
CA GLU A 44 36.77 10.09 8.20
C GLU A 44 35.34 10.10 8.77
N GLN A 45 34.42 10.84 8.17
CA GLN A 45 33.00 10.81 8.55
C GLN A 45 32.38 9.42 8.36
N ARG A 46 32.71 8.72 7.27
CA ARG A 46 32.25 7.34 7.03
C ARG A 46 32.86 6.35 8.02
N ARG A 47 34.14 6.50 8.33
CA ARG A 47 34.85 5.70 9.35
C ARG A 47 34.19 5.87 10.72
N LEU A 48 34.01 7.11 11.18
CA LEU A 48 33.34 7.42 12.46
C LEU A 48 31.92 6.87 12.52
N LYS A 49 31.12 7.01 11.46
CA LYS A 49 29.77 6.41 11.41
C LYS A 49 29.82 4.88 11.53
N SER A 50 30.74 4.24 10.82
CA SER A 50 30.91 2.78 10.88
C SER A 50 31.35 2.31 12.28
N GLU A 51 32.29 3.01 12.91
CA GLU A 51 32.77 2.72 14.27
C GLU A 51 31.68 2.94 15.32
N ILE A 52 30.89 4.02 15.21
CA ILE A 52 29.75 4.28 16.11
C ILE A 52 28.69 3.19 15.97
N LEU A 53 28.38 2.75 14.74
CA LEU A 53 27.40 1.68 14.50
C LEU A 53 27.88 0.34 15.05
N ALA A 54 29.16 0.00 14.82
CA ALA A 54 29.78 -1.20 15.38
C ALA A 54 29.77 -1.17 16.91
N ASN A 55 30.21 -0.07 17.52
CA ASN A 55 30.24 0.08 18.97
C ASN A 55 28.85 0.14 19.60
N LYS A 56 27.84 0.73 18.92
CA LYS A 56 26.43 0.68 19.37
C LYS A 56 25.87 -0.73 19.31
N LYS A 57 26.18 -1.49 18.26
CA LYS A 57 25.78 -2.90 18.14
C LYS A 57 26.40 -3.72 19.27
N GLU A 58 27.68 -3.54 19.56
CA GLU A 58 28.36 -4.24 20.66
C GLU A 58 27.86 -3.78 22.04
N LEU A 59 27.52 -2.49 22.21
CA LEU A 59 26.94 -1.95 23.43
C LEU A 59 25.56 -2.56 23.72
N LEU A 60 24.70 -2.72 22.71
CA LEU A 60 23.39 -3.36 22.83
C LEU A 60 23.49 -4.86 23.13
N GLN A 61 24.57 -5.50 22.71
CA GLN A 61 24.86 -6.92 22.98
C GLN A 61 25.55 -7.15 24.33
N THR A 62 26.04 -6.11 25.00
CA THR A 62 26.75 -6.21 26.28
C THR A 62 25.80 -5.88 27.43
N SER A 63 25.57 -6.82 28.34
CA SER A 63 24.77 -6.59 29.55
C SER A 63 25.40 -5.52 30.45
N ALA A 64 24.62 -4.50 30.82
CA ALA A 64 25.05 -3.45 31.75
C ALA A 64 25.23 -3.96 33.18
N GLN A 65 24.62 -5.10 33.53
CA GLN A 65 24.68 -5.71 34.87
C GLN A 65 25.83 -6.71 34.98
N ASP A 66 26.04 -7.57 33.97
CA ASP A 66 27.05 -8.64 34.04
C ASP A 66 28.44 -8.20 33.57
N HIS A 67 28.52 -7.21 32.67
CA HIS A 67 29.76 -6.73 32.05
C HIS A 67 29.91 -5.21 32.12
N PHE A 68 29.63 -4.62 33.29
CA PHE A 68 29.62 -3.17 33.50
C PHE A 68 30.90 -2.45 33.01
N ALA A 69 32.09 -3.01 33.25
CA ALA A 69 33.35 -2.39 32.82
C ALA A 69 33.48 -2.29 31.28
N LYS A 70 33.05 -3.33 30.56
CA LYS A 70 33.02 -3.36 29.08
C LYS A 70 31.93 -2.43 28.55
N TRP A 71 30.74 -2.48 29.15
CA TRP A 71 29.62 -1.60 28.82
C TRP A 71 29.98 -0.12 29.00
N ALA A 72 30.57 0.26 30.13
CA ALA A 72 30.97 1.64 30.43
C ALA A 72 32.10 2.15 29.51
N LYS A 73 32.98 1.26 29.04
CA LYS A 73 34.02 1.59 28.05
C LYS A 73 33.43 1.81 26.66
N LEU A 74 32.54 0.92 26.21
CA LEU A 74 31.83 1.04 24.94
C LEU A 74 30.95 2.29 24.91
N ARG A 75 30.24 2.57 26.01
CA ARG A 75 29.41 3.77 26.14
C ARG A 75 30.24 5.06 25.98
N ARG A 76 31.36 5.17 26.70
CA ARG A 76 32.30 6.30 26.54
C ARG A 76 32.85 6.42 25.11
N SER A 77 33.12 5.30 24.43
CA SER A 77 33.59 5.31 23.04
C SER A 77 32.50 5.77 22.06
N VAL A 78 31.24 5.38 22.29
CA VAL A 78 30.10 5.84 21.48
C VAL A 78 29.87 7.33 21.71
N ASP A 79 29.87 7.78 22.95
CA ASP A 79 29.65 9.20 23.30
C ASP A 79 30.77 10.09 22.72
N LYS A 80 32.04 9.64 22.79
CA LYS A 80 33.17 10.32 22.14
C LYS A 80 33.02 10.35 20.62
N GLY A 81 32.69 9.21 19.99
CA GLY A 81 32.47 9.14 18.55
C GLY A 81 31.34 10.06 18.08
N LEU A 82 30.26 10.17 18.85
CA LEU A 82 29.16 11.09 18.57
C LEU A 82 29.61 12.55 18.66
N SER A 83 30.38 12.93 19.68
CA SER A 83 30.98 14.27 19.79
C SER A 83 31.90 14.59 18.62
N ASP A 84 32.77 13.66 18.21
CA ASP A 84 33.69 13.86 17.08
C ASP A 84 32.93 13.96 15.74
N LEU A 85 31.86 13.16 15.58
CA LEU A 85 30.95 13.26 14.44
C LEU A 85 30.21 14.62 14.41
N GLU A 86 29.76 15.11 15.56
CA GLU A 86 29.08 16.40 15.67
C GLU A 86 30.01 17.56 15.30
N LYS A 87 31.26 17.54 15.81
CA LYS A 87 32.29 18.50 15.39
C LYS A 87 32.53 18.45 13.88
N LEU A 88 32.71 17.26 13.32
CA LEU A 88 32.95 17.09 11.88
C LEU A 88 31.76 17.53 11.03
N ASN A 89 30.53 17.30 11.50
CA ASN A 89 29.31 17.79 10.86
C ASN A 89 29.18 19.31 10.96
N SER A 90 29.57 19.92 12.09
CA SER A 90 29.57 21.38 12.25
C SER A 90 30.57 22.04 11.29
N ASP A 91 31.75 21.44 11.12
CA ASP A 91 32.77 21.85 10.16
C ASP A 91 32.29 21.73 8.70
N LEU A 92 31.62 20.63 8.37
CA LEU A 92 31.04 20.44 7.03
C LEU A 92 29.87 21.42 6.79
N SER A 93 29.09 21.74 7.82
CA SER A 93 27.98 22.70 7.75
C SER A 93 28.47 24.14 7.56
N SER A 94 29.54 24.54 8.26
CA SER A 94 30.17 25.85 8.07
C SER A 94 30.81 25.97 6.68
N THR A 95 31.43 24.89 6.19
CA THR A 95 31.94 24.78 4.83
C THR A 95 30.81 24.86 3.80
N ARG A 96 29.68 24.19 4.03
CA ARG A 96 28.48 24.25 3.19
C ARG A 96 27.92 25.66 3.10
N SER A 97 27.82 26.34 4.25
CA SER A 97 27.30 27.71 4.33
C SER A 97 28.19 28.69 3.57
N SER A 98 29.52 28.58 3.75
CA SER A 98 30.50 29.40 3.05
C SER A 98 30.50 29.13 1.54
N PHE A 99 30.42 27.86 1.14
CA PHE A 99 30.31 27.46 -0.26
C PHE A 99 29.02 27.97 -0.88
N SER A 100 27.88 27.83 -0.19
CA SER A 100 26.58 28.30 -0.64
C SER A 100 26.59 29.81 -0.87
N LEU A 101 27.19 30.59 0.02
CA LEU A 101 27.33 32.03 -0.16
C LEU A 101 28.12 32.38 -1.43
N ARG A 102 29.29 31.75 -1.63
CA ARG A 102 30.14 31.97 -2.81
C ARG A 102 29.45 31.51 -4.10
N PHE A 103 28.82 30.35 -4.07
CA PHE A 103 28.09 29.78 -5.19
C PHE A 103 26.91 30.66 -5.58
N ASN A 104 26.10 31.11 -4.62
CA ASN A 104 24.97 32.00 -4.87
C ASN A 104 25.44 33.36 -5.40
N THR A 105 26.55 33.88 -4.89
CA THR A 105 27.16 35.13 -5.38
C THR A 105 27.64 34.96 -6.82
N PHE A 106 28.38 33.89 -7.12
CA PHE A 106 28.84 33.56 -8.47
C PHE A 106 27.66 33.38 -9.43
N LEU A 107 26.64 32.63 -9.01
CA LEU A 107 25.44 32.40 -9.80
C LEU A 107 24.69 33.70 -10.06
N TRP A 108 24.60 34.60 -9.08
CA TRP A 108 23.97 35.91 -9.26
C TRP A 108 24.77 36.79 -10.24
N ILE A 109 26.11 36.80 -10.15
CA ILE A 109 26.98 37.55 -11.07
C ILE A 109 26.82 37.00 -12.49
N SER A 110 26.92 35.68 -12.67
CA SER A 110 26.86 35.03 -13.99
C SER A 110 25.48 35.11 -14.62
N THR A 111 24.42 35.13 -13.81
CA THR A 111 23.05 35.25 -14.30
C THR A 111 22.63 36.70 -14.44
N SER A 112 22.49 37.44 -13.34
CA SER A 112 21.91 38.78 -13.31
C SER A 112 22.94 39.86 -13.64
N GLY A 113 24.17 39.72 -13.12
CA GLY A 113 25.26 40.68 -13.37
C GLY A 113 25.63 40.80 -14.85
N VAL A 114 25.77 39.67 -15.54
CA VAL A 114 26.11 39.64 -16.97
C VAL A 114 25.00 40.26 -17.84
N GLN A 115 23.70 40.05 -17.55
CA GLN A 115 22.64 40.72 -18.34
C GLN A 115 22.60 42.23 -18.07
N PHE A 116 22.90 42.66 -16.84
CA PHE A 116 22.98 44.08 -16.52
C PHE A 116 24.13 44.76 -17.28
N VAL A 117 25.31 44.15 -17.29
CA VAL A 117 26.48 44.66 -18.04
C VAL A 117 26.17 44.74 -19.54
N VAL A 118 25.60 43.69 -20.13
CA VAL A 118 25.25 43.69 -21.56
C VAL A 118 24.14 44.71 -21.86
N GLY A 119 23.10 44.80 -21.02
CA GLY A 119 22.03 45.79 -21.18
C GLY A 119 22.53 47.23 -21.04
N TRP A 120 23.51 47.47 -20.17
CA TRP A 120 24.16 48.77 -20.02
C TRP A 120 25.09 49.10 -21.19
N TRP A 121 25.93 48.15 -21.60
CA TRP A 121 26.93 48.32 -22.67
C TRP A 121 26.27 48.65 -24.01
N TYR A 122 25.15 47.99 -24.32
CA TYR A 122 24.38 48.19 -25.54
C TYR A 122 23.17 49.11 -25.36
N ARG A 123 23.12 49.91 -24.28
CA ARG A 123 21.93 50.72 -23.95
C ARG A 123 21.49 51.67 -25.07
N LYS A 124 22.44 52.20 -25.86
CA LYS A 124 22.18 53.12 -26.99
C LYS A 124 22.05 52.42 -28.36
N SER A 125 22.17 51.09 -28.40
CA SER A 125 22.12 50.31 -29.64
C SER A 125 20.70 49.80 -29.89
N ALA A 126 20.23 49.94 -31.13
CA ALA A 126 19.00 49.29 -31.57
C ALA A 126 19.23 47.78 -31.70
N VAL A 127 18.36 46.96 -31.10
CA VAL A 127 18.39 45.50 -31.34
C VAL A 127 17.93 45.21 -32.77
N PHE A 128 16.88 45.90 -33.22
CA PHE A 128 16.45 46.04 -34.61
C PHE A 128 15.54 47.28 -34.75
N TYR A 129 15.40 47.78 -35.97
CA TYR A 129 14.48 48.88 -36.30
C TYR A 129 13.11 48.34 -36.71
N LEU A 130 12.07 49.10 -36.36
CA LEU A 130 10.69 48.76 -36.67
C LEU A 130 10.28 49.40 -38.01
N PRO A 131 9.51 48.69 -38.85
CA PRO A 131 8.89 49.30 -40.03
C PRO A 131 7.98 50.48 -39.65
N PRO A 132 7.94 51.55 -40.47
CA PRO A 132 7.07 52.71 -40.19
C PRO A 132 5.60 52.29 -40.09
N GLY A 133 4.90 52.74 -39.04
CA GLY A 133 3.44 52.57 -38.89
C GLY A 133 2.96 51.29 -38.19
N TRP A 134 3.82 50.30 -37.93
CA TRP A 134 3.40 49.01 -37.34
C TRP A 134 2.82 49.09 -35.93
N PHE A 135 3.33 49.99 -35.08
CA PHE A 135 2.93 50.09 -33.66
C PHE A 135 2.36 51.45 -33.26
N GLY A 136 2.14 52.35 -34.23
CA GLY A 136 1.56 53.68 -33.99
C GLY A 136 2.24 54.45 -32.85
N PRO A 137 1.49 55.02 -31.88
CA PRO A 137 2.06 55.80 -30.77
C PRO A 137 2.88 54.95 -29.76
N LEU A 138 2.75 53.62 -29.78
CA LEU A 138 3.47 52.72 -28.87
C LEU A 138 4.93 52.50 -29.26
N THR A 139 5.34 52.94 -30.45
CA THR A 139 6.71 52.81 -30.96
C THR A 139 7.76 53.41 -30.01
N TRP A 140 7.43 54.52 -29.33
CA TRP A 140 8.32 55.16 -28.35
C TRP A 140 8.60 54.27 -27.12
N TRP A 141 7.61 53.49 -26.68
CA TRP A 141 7.73 52.65 -25.49
C TRP A 141 8.69 51.47 -25.71
N LEU A 142 8.73 50.95 -26.95
CA LEU A 142 9.64 49.87 -27.36
C LEU A 142 11.12 50.29 -27.38
N SER A 143 11.39 51.60 -27.45
CA SER A 143 12.74 52.17 -27.44
C SER A 143 13.26 52.52 -26.03
N PHE A 144 12.41 52.50 -25.00
CA PHE A 144 12.80 52.79 -23.61
C PHE A 144 13.69 51.67 -23.03
N PRO A 145 14.72 51.96 -22.20
CA PRO A 145 15.08 53.27 -21.64
C PRO A 145 16.05 54.14 -22.46
N PHE A 146 16.74 53.66 -23.50
CA PHE A 146 17.85 54.42 -24.11
C PHE A 146 18.11 54.17 -25.61
N ALA A 147 17.24 53.43 -26.30
CA ALA A 147 17.43 53.11 -27.72
C ALA A 147 16.92 54.22 -28.66
N PRO A 148 17.43 54.31 -29.90
CA PRO A 148 16.95 55.27 -30.90
C PRO A 148 15.45 55.15 -31.17
N ALA A 149 14.77 56.27 -31.42
CA ALA A 149 13.35 56.27 -31.75
C ALA A 149 13.06 55.40 -32.99
N GLY A 150 12.00 54.60 -32.94
CA GLY A 150 11.69 53.64 -34.01
C GLY A 150 12.42 52.31 -33.92
N SER A 151 13.05 52.00 -32.78
CA SER A 151 13.77 50.74 -32.57
C SER A 151 13.37 50.02 -31.28
N VAL A 152 13.74 48.75 -31.17
CA VAL A 152 13.57 47.94 -29.95
C VAL A 152 14.83 48.00 -29.10
N SER A 153 14.66 48.36 -27.82
CA SER A 153 15.75 48.40 -26.85
C SER A 153 16.18 47.01 -26.39
N CYS A 154 17.42 46.90 -25.87
CA CYS A 154 17.88 45.66 -25.24
C CYS A 154 16.97 45.22 -24.08
N GLY A 155 16.44 46.16 -23.29
CA GLY A 155 15.55 45.85 -22.17
C GLY A 155 14.20 45.28 -22.63
N VAL A 156 13.61 45.87 -23.67
CA VAL A 156 12.35 45.38 -24.25
C VAL A 156 12.53 44.01 -24.91
N TRP A 157 13.64 43.81 -25.62
CA TRP A 157 13.97 42.50 -26.19
C TRP A 157 14.23 41.43 -25.12
N GLN A 158 14.96 41.75 -24.04
CA GLN A 158 15.15 40.84 -22.90
C GLN A 158 13.83 40.42 -22.26
N MET A 159 12.90 41.37 -22.07
CA MET A 159 11.55 41.08 -21.56
C MET A 159 10.77 40.15 -22.49
N ALA A 160 10.82 40.38 -23.80
CA ALA A 160 10.18 39.53 -24.80
C ALA A 160 10.75 38.10 -24.79
N CYS A 161 12.07 37.95 -24.81
CA CYS A 161 12.72 36.63 -24.73
C CYS A 161 12.32 35.88 -23.45
N ARG A 162 12.36 36.54 -22.29
CA ARG A 162 11.98 35.94 -21.01
C ARG A 162 10.51 35.52 -20.99
N ARG A 163 9.62 36.27 -21.64
CA ARG A 163 8.20 35.91 -21.76
C ARG A 163 8.00 34.67 -22.62
N VAL A 164 8.68 34.59 -23.77
CA VAL A 164 8.63 33.42 -24.66
C VAL A 164 9.19 32.17 -23.96
N ILE A 165 10.33 32.29 -23.29
CA ILE A 165 10.94 31.18 -22.54
C ILE A 165 10.01 30.71 -21.41
N LYS A 166 9.37 31.62 -20.66
CA LYS A 166 8.39 31.25 -19.62
C LYS A 166 7.10 30.62 -20.17
N VAL A 167 6.72 30.92 -21.40
CA VAL A 167 5.61 30.24 -22.08
C VAL A 167 6.06 28.84 -22.48
N GLY A 168 7.25 28.68 -23.05
CA GLY A 168 7.84 27.36 -23.33
C GLY A 168 8.03 26.52 -22.07
N GLU A 169 8.47 27.11 -20.96
CA GLU A 169 8.56 26.47 -19.65
C GLU A 169 7.19 25.99 -19.16
N ARG A 170 6.13 26.79 -19.38
CA ARG A 170 4.75 26.39 -19.04
C ARG A 170 4.29 25.21 -19.88
N VAL A 171 4.54 25.22 -21.18
CA VAL A 171 4.24 24.10 -22.07
C VAL A 171 5.02 22.84 -21.66
N VAL A 172 6.28 22.97 -21.26
CA VAL A 172 7.10 21.84 -20.74
C VAL A 172 6.61 21.36 -19.37
N LYS A 173 6.17 22.26 -18.49
CA LYS A 173 5.57 21.92 -17.19
C LYS A 173 4.16 21.34 -17.32
N GLU A 174 3.43 21.70 -18.36
CA GLU A 174 2.15 21.09 -18.71
C GLU A 174 2.33 19.67 -19.26
N LEU A 175 3.54 19.28 -19.67
CA LEU A 175 3.88 17.93 -20.10
C LEU A 175 4.33 16.99 -18.94
N MET A 176 4.45 17.48 -17.70
CA MET A 176 4.73 16.63 -16.52
C MET A 176 4.11 17.26 -15.25
N PRO A 177 3.24 16.56 -14.50
CA PRO A 177 2.76 17.07 -13.22
C PRO A 177 3.96 17.37 -12.30
N PRO A 178 4.10 18.58 -11.74
CA PRO A 178 5.27 18.94 -10.94
C PRO A 178 5.47 17.92 -9.81
N GLY A 179 6.66 17.35 -9.69
CA GLY A 179 7.05 16.50 -8.57
C GLY A 179 6.69 15.02 -8.68
N VAL A 180 6.00 14.55 -9.73
CA VAL A 180 5.75 13.11 -9.94
C VAL A 180 6.90 12.47 -10.71
N GLN A 181 7.43 11.36 -10.20
CA GLN A 181 8.48 10.59 -10.89
C GLN A 181 8.14 9.10 -10.90
N ILE A 182 8.30 8.48 -12.06
CA ILE A 182 8.17 7.03 -12.26
C ILE A 182 9.59 6.47 -12.38
N HIS A 183 9.92 5.55 -11.47
CA HIS A 183 11.29 5.04 -11.30
C HIS A 183 11.56 3.74 -12.06
N SER A 184 10.52 3.02 -12.44
CA SER A 184 10.61 1.74 -13.15
C SER A 184 10.29 1.88 -14.63
N LYS A 185 10.94 1.05 -15.45
CA LYS A 185 10.66 0.94 -16.89
C LYS A 185 9.78 -0.27 -17.25
N GLU A 186 9.35 -1.03 -16.25
CA GLU A 186 8.53 -2.23 -16.47
C GLU A 186 7.12 -1.88 -16.95
N ALA A 187 6.52 -2.77 -17.74
CA ALA A 187 5.15 -2.63 -18.27
C ALA A 187 4.88 -1.30 -19.02
N GLN A 188 5.82 -0.84 -19.87
CA GLN A 188 5.74 0.44 -20.60
C GLN A 188 4.39 0.70 -21.31
N LYS A 189 3.79 -0.33 -21.92
CA LYS A 189 2.48 -0.21 -22.57
C LYS A 189 1.38 0.13 -21.56
N ALA A 190 1.35 -0.57 -20.43
CA ALA A 190 0.39 -0.31 -19.36
C ALA A 190 0.66 1.03 -18.66
N GLN A 191 1.94 1.42 -18.50
CA GLN A 191 2.30 2.76 -18.02
C GLN A 191 1.71 3.85 -18.90
N ALA A 192 1.92 3.78 -20.22
CA ALA A 192 1.40 4.79 -21.16
C ALA A 192 -0.14 4.88 -21.15
N GLU A 193 -0.82 3.78 -20.86
CA GLU A 193 -2.29 3.73 -20.83
C GLU A 193 -2.91 4.20 -19.51
N ILE A 194 -2.26 3.91 -18.38
CA ILE A 194 -2.81 4.11 -17.03
C ILE A 194 -2.20 5.32 -16.33
N LEU A 195 -0.91 5.57 -16.52
CA LEU A 195 -0.18 6.69 -15.91
C LEU A 195 -0.22 7.92 -16.82
N THR A 196 -1.42 8.27 -17.29
CA THR A 196 -1.68 9.49 -18.06
C THR A 196 -1.50 10.73 -17.19
N ASP A 197 -1.21 11.90 -17.78
CA ASP A 197 -0.96 13.14 -17.03
C ASP A 197 -2.07 13.48 -16.03
N GLY A 198 -3.34 13.41 -16.45
CA GLY A 198 -4.47 13.69 -15.55
C GLY A 198 -4.62 12.67 -14.41
N ALA A 199 -4.31 11.40 -14.67
CA ALA A 199 -4.32 10.37 -13.62
C ALA A 199 -3.19 10.60 -12.60
N LEU A 200 -2.00 11.01 -13.08
CA LEU A 200 -0.87 11.35 -12.21
C LEU A 200 -1.10 12.66 -11.44
N GLU A 201 -1.77 13.64 -12.03
CA GLU A 201 -2.18 14.87 -11.35
C GLU A 201 -3.16 14.56 -10.20
N PHE A 202 -4.19 13.75 -10.49
CA PHE A 202 -5.14 13.29 -9.48
C PHE A 202 -4.46 12.49 -8.36
N LEU A 203 -3.57 11.56 -8.72
CA LEU A 203 -2.78 10.79 -7.76
C LEU A 203 -1.94 11.71 -6.85
N ALA A 204 -1.26 12.70 -7.44
CA ALA A 204 -0.44 13.64 -6.69
C ALA A 204 -1.30 14.53 -5.77
N ALA A 205 -2.49 14.95 -6.21
CA ALA A 205 -3.42 15.72 -5.40
C ALA A 205 -3.88 14.92 -4.17
N LEU A 206 -4.23 13.64 -4.35
CA LEU A 206 -4.59 12.75 -3.24
C LEU A 206 -3.41 12.54 -2.29
N HIS A 207 -2.22 12.22 -2.81
CA HIS A 207 -1.04 11.98 -1.99
C HIS A 207 -0.69 13.20 -1.13
N ARG A 208 -0.60 14.39 -1.73
CA ARG A 208 -0.29 15.64 -1.01
C ARG A 208 -1.30 15.98 0.07
N THR A 209 -2.56 15.64 -0.16
CA THR A 209 -3.65 15.99 0.77
C THR A 209 -3.71 15.01 1.96
N PHE A 210 -3.47 13.72 1.73
CA PHE A 210 -3.88 12.67 2.67
C PHE A 210 -2.73 11.83 3.22
N ASP A 211 -1.55 11.81 2.61
CA ASP A 211 -0.47 10.92 3.04
C ASP A 211 0.10 11.27 4.42
N ALA A 212 0.13 12.56 4.78
CA ALA A 212 0.50 12.98 6.13
C ALA A 212 -0.44 12.40 7.20
N THR A 213 -1.75 12.38 6.92
CA THR A 213 -2.75 11.77 7.80
C THR A 213 -2.57 10.26 7.87
N ARG A 214 -2.32 9.59 6.74
CA ARG A 214 -2.00 8.15 6.71
C ARG A 214 -0.81 7.84 7.62
N HIS A 215 0.29 8.58 7.50
CA HIS A 215 1.46 8.39 8.35
C HIS A 215 1.17 8.62 9.84
N SER A 216 0.38 9.64 10.18
CA SER A 216 -0.05 9.87 11.56
C SER A 216 -0.88 8.71 12.13
N LEU A 217 -1.75 8.09 11.32
CA LEU A 217 -2.54 6.93 11.73
C LEU A 217 -1.68 5.67 11.89
N LEU A 218 -0.73 5.43 10.99
CA LEU A 218 0.23 4.33 11.13
C LEU A 218 1.06 4.47 12.40
N PHE A 219 1.55 5.68 12.71
CA PHE A 219 2.24 5.95 13.97
C PHE A 219 1.33 5.74 15.20
N ALA A 220 0.04 6.06 15.08
CA ALA A 220 -0.92 5.81 16.15
C ALA A 220 -1.13 4.30 16.41
N ARG A 221 -1.02 3.44 15.39
CA ARG A 221 -1.05 1.97 15.57
C ARG A 221 0.09 1.51 16.49
N ASP A 222 1.30 2.03 16.30
CA ASP A 222 2.46 1.70 17.15
C ASP A 222 2.21 2.11 18.61
N ALA A 223 1.63 3.29 18.84
CA ALA A 223 1.30 3.76 20.18
C ALA A 223 0.22 2.89 20.86
N VAL A 224 -0.79 2.44 20.11
CA VAL A 224 -1.79 1.48 20.61
C VAL A 224 -1.11 0.18 20.98
N GLN A 225 -0.25 -0.35 20.10
CA GLN A 225 0.44 -1.61 20.36
C GLN A 225 1.35 -1.54 21.59
N GLN A 226 2.06 -0.44 21.82
CA GLN A 226 2.87 -0.26 23.03
C GLN A 226 2.02 -0.34 24.31
N ARG A 227 0.78 0.16 24.27
CA ARG A 227 -0.16 0.04 25.40
C ARG A 227 -0.62 -1.41 25.61
N LEU A 228 -0.90 -2.12 24.51
CA LEU A 228 -1.25 -3.55 24.57
C LEU A 228 -0.09 -4.38 25.14
N ASP A 229 1.14 -4.10 24.71
CA ASP A 229 2.35 -4.75 25.22
C ASP A 229 2.56 -4.48 26.72
N ALA A 230 2.11 -3.33 27.22
CA ALA A 230 2.11 -2.97 28.63
C ALA A 230 0.94 -3.57 29.43
N GLY A 231 0.08 -4.40 28.81
CA GLY A 231 -1.03 -5.10 29.47
C GLY A 231 -2.33 -4.31 29.54
N VAL A 232 -2.45 -3.18 28.84
CA VAL A 232 -3.74 -2.46 28.71
C VAL A 232 -4.63 -3.24 27.74
N PRO A 233 -5.83 -3.72 28.15
CA PRO A 233 -6.69 -4.49 27.26
C PRO A 233 -7.36 -3.61 26.20
N LEU A 234 -7.79 -4.24 25.11
CA LEU A 234 -8.75 -3.63 24.17
C LEU A 234 -10.14 -3.60 24.81
N ASP A 235 -10.87 -2.53 24.53
CA ASP A 235 -12.27 -2.36 24.93
C ASP A 235 -13.01 -1.49 23.91
N PHE A 236 -14.34 -1.48 23.97
CA PHE A 236 -15.15 -0.57 23.18
C PHE A 236 -14.88 0.89 23.59
N PRO A 237 -14.54 1.79 22.65
CA PRO A 237 -14.15 3.16 22.97
C PRO A 237 -15.27 3.91 23.72
N PRO A 238 -15.02 4.47 24.92
CA PRO A 238 -16.03 5.20 25.67
C PRO A 238 -16.38 6.55 25.02
N GLU A 239 -15.44 7.19 24.34
CA GLU A 239 -15.63 8.51 23.73
C GLU A 239 -16.66 8.50 22.57
N THR A 240 -16.89 7.35 21.94
CA THR A 240 -17.87 7.16 20.86
C THR A 240 -19.10 6.36 21.30
N ALA A 241 -19.30 6.15 22.60
CA ALA A 241 -20.45 5.38 23.11
C ALA A 241 -21.80 5.93 22.61
N HIS A 242 -21.91 7.25 22.42
CA HIS A 242 -23.11 7.89 21.88
C HIS A 242 -23.45 7.46 20.45
N ILE A 243 -22.46 7.16 19.60
CA ILE A 243 -22.65 6.64 18.24
C ILE A 243 -23.30 5.25 18.31
N ARG A 244 -22.79 4.39 19.20
CA ARG A 244 -23.33 3.03 19.39
C ARG A 244 -24.72 3.04 20.02
N ALA A 245 -24.99 4.00 20.91
CA ALA A 245 -26.26 4.10 21.61
C ALA A 245 -27.40 4.64 20.73
N ASP A 246 -27.11 5.45 19.72
CA ASP A 246 -28.11 6.05 18.84
C ASP A 246 -28.61 5.04 17.77
N PRO A 247 -29.90 4.61 17.82
CA PRO A 247 -30.47 3.70 16.84
C PRO A 247 -30.97 4.41 15.57
N SER A 248 -31.00 5.75 15.54
CA SER A 248 -31.65 6.51 14.47
C SER A 248 -30.81 6.61 13.20
N TRP A 249 -29.49 6.48 13.30
CA TRP A 249 -28.61 6.56 12.14
C TRP A 249 -28.45 5.20 11.47
N LEU A 250 -28.49 5.26 10.14
CA LEU A 250 -28.28 4.14 9.22
C LEU A 250 -27.19 4.51 8.23
N CYS A 251 -26.58 3.51 7.60
CA CYS A 251 -25.73 3.73 6.45
C CYS A 251 -26.58 3.95 5.19
N ALA A 252 -25.92 4.33 4.10
CA ALA A 252 -26.54 4.51 2.80
C ALA A 252 -27.19 3.18 2.32
N PRO A 253 -28.32 3.25 1.59
CA PRO A 253 -28.93 2.06 1.02
C PRO A 253 -27.98 1.39 0.01
N PRO A 254 -28.16 0.08 -0.25
CA PRO A 254 -27.37 -0.64 -1.24
C PRO A 254 -27.36 0.11 -2.59
N ALA A 255 -26.17 0.20 -3.20
CA ALA A 255 -26.04 0.76 -4.54
C ALA A 255 -26.37 -0.29 -5.61
N PRO A 256 -26.58 0.12 -6.87
CA PRO A 256 -26.92 -0.80 -7.95
C PRO A 256 -25.99 -2.01 -8.06
N GLY A 257 -26.56 -3.21 -7.94
CA GLY A 257 -25.83 -4.47 -8.00
C GLY A 257 -25.24 -4.93 -6.66
N LEU A 258 -25.42 -4.18 -5.58
CA LEU A 258 -25.01 -4.54 -4.22
C LEU A 258 -26.19 -4.93 -3.31
N GLU A 259 -27.41 -4.99 -3.84
CA GLU A 259 -28.62 -5.39 -3.11
C GLU A 259 -28.58 -6.88 -2.73
N ASP A 260 -28.09 -7.72 -3.65
CA ASP A 260 -27.96 -9.17 -3.51
C ASP A 260 -26.51 -9.57 -3.73
N ARG A 261 -25.84 -9.96 -2.64
CA ARG A 261 -24.41 -10.31 -2.62
C ARG A 261 -24.18 -11.74 -2.13
N ARG A 262 -25.18 -12.63 -2.31
CA ARG A 262 -25.20 -13.97 -1.71
C ARG A 262 -23.92 -14.79 -1.90
N VAL A 263 -23.26 -14.66 -3.06
CA VAL A 263 -21.95 -15.24 -3.31
C VAL A 263 -21.07 -14.23 -4.04
N GLU A 264 -19.87 -14.02 -3.53
CA GLU A 264 -18.80 -13.24 -4.15
C GLU A 264 -17.61 -14.14 -4.44
N ILE A 265 -17.02 -14.01 -5.62
CA ILE A 265 -15.72 -14.63 -5.93
C ILE A 265 -14.60 -13.62 -5.73
N THR A 266 -13.44 -14.06 -5.25
CA THR A 266 -12.25 -13.22 -5.13
C THR A 266 -11.14 -13.73 -6.06
N GLY A 267 -10.26 -12.83 -6.50
CA GLY A 267 -9.09 -13.23 -7.26
C GLY A 267 -8.26 -12.07 -7.81
N PRO A 268 -7.05 -12.36 -8.30
CA PRO A 268 -6.12 -11.34 -8.79
C PRO A 268 -6.64 -10.68 -10.08
N PRO A 269 -6.20 -9.45 -10.40
CA PRO A 269 -6.59 -8.72 -11.60
C PRO A 269 -5.86 -9.20 -12.86
N ASP A 270 -5.45 -10.48 -12.91
CA ASP A 270 -4.94 -11.12 -14.11
C ASP A 270 -6.04 -11.23 -15.17
N ARG A 271 -5.71 -11.01 -16.45
CA ARG A 271 -6.70 -10.88 -17.52
C ARG A 271 -7.58 -12.12 -17.65
N LYS A 272 -6.99 -13.32 -17.57
CA LYS A 272 -7.72 -14.58 -17.65
C LYS A 272 -8.62 -14.76 -16.43
N MET A 273 -8.08 -14.48 -15.25
CA MET A 273 -8.80 -14.63 -13.99
C MET A 273 -9.97 -13.66 -13.88
N VAL A 274 -9.80 -12.40 -14.29
CA VAL A 274 -10.88 -11.39 -14.34
C VAL A 274 -12.05 -11.88 -15.18
N ILE A 275 -11.80 -12.39 -16.40
CA ILE A 275 -12.89 -12.91 -17.25
C ILE A 275 -13.57 -14.11 -16.58
N ASN A 276 -12.80 -15.07 -16.07
CA ASN A 276 -13.38 -16.26 -15.43
C ASN A 276 -14.20 -15.92 -14.19
N ALA A 277 -13.74 -14.97 -13.38
CA ALA A 277 -14.42 -14.53 -12.17
C ALA A 277 -15.71 -13.77 -12.50
N LEU A 278 -15.66 -12.82 -13.44
CA LEU A 278 -16.85 -12.10 -13.92
C LEU A 278 -17.90 -13.04 -14.55
N ASN A 279 -17.45 -14.11 -15.21
CA ASN A 279 -18.31 -15.12 -15.83
C ASN A 279 -18.72 -16.26 -14.88
N SER A 280 -18.32 -16.24 -13.60
CA SER A 280 -18.50 -17.37 -12.68
C SER A 280 -19.96 -17.64 -12.29
N GLY A 281 -20.87 -16.69 -12.57
CA GLY A 281 -22.27 -16.72 -12.13
C GLY A 281 -22.46 -16.30 -10.66
N THR A 282 -21.42 -15.78 -10.02
CA THR A 282 -21.54 -15.10 -8.71
C THR A 282 -22.21 -13.74 -8.89
N LYS A 283 -22.67 -13.14 -7.78
CA LYS A 283 -23.29 -11.81 -7.81
C LYS A 283 -22.25 -10.72 -7.96
N THR A 284 -21.12 -10.86 -7.28
CA THR A 284 -20.03 -9.89 -7.31
C THR A 284 -18.68 -10.59 -7.45
N PHE A 285 -17.71 -9.86 -7.99
CA PHE A 285 -16.32 -10.26 -8.10
C PHE A 285 -15.44 -9.20 -7.43
N MET A 286 -14.69 -9.61 -6.41
CA MET A 286 -13.64 -8.79 -5.83
C MET A 286 -12.33 -8.98 -6.59
N ALA A 287 -12.00 -8.01 -7.45
CA ALA A 287 -10.69 -7.93 -8.09
C ALA A 287 -9.66 -7.37 -7.10
N ASP A 288 -8.60 -8.13 -6.88
CA ASP A 288 -7.76 -7.95 -5.70
C ASP A 288 -6.33 -7.51 -6.02
N PHE A 289 -5.98 -6.27 -5.68
CA PHE A 289 -4.61 -5.75 -5.75
C PHE A 289 -3.82 -6.00 -4.47
N GLU A 290 -4.42 -6.63 -3.47
CA GLU A 290 -3.87 -6.82 -2.13
C GLU A 290 -3.37 -8.26 -1.93
N ASP A 291 -3.89 -9.05 -1.00
CA ASP A 291 -3.26 -10.28 -0.55
C ASP A 291 -3.15 -11.39 -1.60
N SER A 292 -4.02 -11.45 -2.62
CA SER A 292 -3.89 -12.43 -3.71
C SER A 292 -3.02 -11.92 -4.88
N CYS A 293 -2.42 -10.73 -4.74
CA CYS A 293 -1.57 -10.14 -5.76
C CYS A 293 -0.15 -9.85 -5.25
N ALA A 294 0.86 -10.33 -5.97
CA ALA A 294 2.22 -9.83 -5.77
C ALA A 294 2.34 -8.45 -6.44
N PRO A 295 2.64 -7.37 -5.69
CA PRO A 295 2.66 -6.00 -6.19
C PRO A 295 3.98 -5.67 -6.91
N SER A 296 4.29 -6.44 -7.95
CA SER A 296 5.19 -5.96 -9.01
C SER A 296 4.50 -4.84 -9.77
N LEU A 297 5.27 -3.89 -10.29
CA LEU A 297 4.67 -2.78 -11.04
C LEU A 297 3.88 -3.29 -12.26
N THR A 298 4.38 -4.35 -12.90
CA THR A 298 3.68 -5.02 -14.01
C THR A 298 2.30 -5.52 -13.59
N ASN A 299 2.19 -6.25 -12.48
CA ASN A 299 0.90 -6.76 -12.01
C ASN A 299 -0.07 -5.63 -11.67
N MET A 300 0.42 -4.58 -11.01
CA MET A 300 -0.40 -3.44 -10.61
C MET A 300 -0.93 -2.69 -11.84
N LEU A 301 -0.08 -2.35 -12.80
CA LEU A 301 -0.51 -1.59 -13.97
C LEU A 301 -1.32 -2.43 -14.97
N THR A 302 -0.91 -3.67 -15.23
CA THR A 302 -1.67 -4.56 -16.11
C THR A 302 -3.03 -4.92 -15.49
N GLY A 303 -3.10 -5.04 -14.16
CA GLY A 303 -4.37 -5.20 -13.46
C GLY A 303 -5.32 -4.02 -13.72
N GLN A 304 -4.82 -2.78 -13.64
CA GLN A 304 -5.63 -1.58 -13.94
C GLN A 304 -6.10 -1.58 -15.40
N VAL A 305 -5.24 -1.95 -16.37
CA VAL A 305 -5.63 -2.11 -17.79
C VAL A 305 -6.74 -3.16 -17.93
N ASN A 306 -6.59 -4.32 -17.28
CA ASN A 306 -7.58 -5.39 -17.37
C ASN A 306 -8.94 -4.97 -16.84
N LEU A 307 -9.00 -4.27 -15.69
CA LEU A 307 -10.26 -3.78 -15.15
C LEU A 307 -10.87 -2.68 -16.03
N LYS A 308 -10.05 -1.77 -16.55
CA LYS A 308 -10.47 -0.73 -17.51
C LYS A 308 -11.10 -1.32 -18.76
N ASP A 309 -10.52 -2.39 -19.29
CA ASP A 309 -11.03 -3.16 -20.42
C ASP A 309 -12.31 -3.93 -20.08
N ALA A 310 -12.36 -4.57 -18.91
CA ALA A 310 -13.52 -5.36 -18.47
C ALA A 310 -14.79 -4.51 -18.43
N ILE A 311 -14.68 -3.32 -17.82
CA ILE A 311 -15.78 -2.37 -17.66
C ILE A 311 -16.28 -1.89 -19.04
N ARG A 312 -15.36 -1.65 -19.97
CA ARG A 312 -15.66 -1.22 -21.34
C ARG A 312 -16.03 -2.37 -22.29
N ARG A 313 -16.09 -3.61 -21.78
CA ARG A 313 -16.38 -4.82 -22.57
C ARG A 313 -15.35 -5.08 -23.68
N LYS A 314 -14.08 -4.79 -23.41
CA LYS A 314 -12.92 -4.95 -24.33
C LYS A 314 -11.86 -5.94 -23.83
N ILE A 315 -12.17 -6.70 -22.77
CA ILE A 315 -11.19 -7.58 -22.12
C ILE A 315 -10.92 -8.88 -22.89
N ASP A 316 -11.81 -9.25 -23.82
CA ASP A 316 -11.74 -10.49 -24.57
C ASP A 316 -10.36 -10.76 -25.18
N PHE A 317 -9.90 -12.02 -25.12
CA PHE A 317 -8.63 -12.44 -25.72
C PHE A 317 -8.61 -13.95 -26.00
N GLU A 318 -7.61 -14.39 -26.76
CA GLU A 318 -7.37 -15.81 -27.04
C GLU A 318 -6.06 -16.27 -26.41
N SER A 319 -6.05 -17.48 -25.84
CA SER A 319 -4.84 -18.08 -25.29
C SER A 319 -4.93 -19.60 -25.34
N GLY A 320 -3.87 -20.24 -25.85
CA GLY A 320 -3.80 -21.71 -25.96
C GLY A 320 -4.92 -22.30 -26.83
N GLY A 321 -5.35 -21.60 -27.88
CA GLY A 321 -6.45 -22.02 -28.76
C GLY A 321 -7.86 -21.89 -28.17
N LYS A 322 -8.01 -21.32 -26.97
CA LYS A 322 -9.31 -21.03 -26.35
C LYS A 322 -9.58 -19.53 -26.34
N ALA A 323 -10.77 -19.14 -26.79
CA ALA A 323 -11.28 -17.78 -26.65
C ALA A 323 -11.87 -17.57 -25.25
N TYR A 324 -11.50 -16.46 -24.62
CA TYR A 324 -12.06 -15.99 -23.35
C TYR A 324 -12.83 -14.71 -23.64
N LYS A 325 -14.16 -14.79 -23.49
CA LYS A 325 -15.08 -13.67 -23.77
C LYS A 325 -15.91 -13.35 -22.54
N LEU A 326 -16.16 -12.07 -22.30
CA LEU A 326 -17.00 -11.62 -21.20
C LEU A 326 -18.49 -11.91 -21.51
N VAL A 327 -19.24 -12.40 -20.52
CA VAL A 327 -20.69 -12.61 -20.68
C VAL A 327 -21.46 -11.30 -20.72
N GLU A 328 -22.71 -11.32 -21.20
CA GLU A 328 -23.57 -10.14 -21.27
C GLU A 328 -23.80 -9.49 -19.90
N ASN A 329 -24.18 -10.31 -18.90
CA ASN A 329 -24.46 -9.89 -17.52
C ASN A 329 -23.43 -10.49 -16.55
N PRO A 330 -22.22 -9.92 -16.46
CA PRO A 330 -21.16 -10.40 -15.57
C PRO A 330 -21.47 -10.02 -14.13
N ALA A 331 -20.76 -10.66 -13.20
CA ALA A 331 -20.75 -10.27 -11.79
C ALA A 331 -20.37 -8.78 -11.62
N VAL A 332 -20.92 -8.14 -10.59
CA VAL A 332 -20.60 -6.75 -10.24
C VAL A 332 -19.17 -6.66 -9.73
N LEU A 333 -18.37 -5.80 -10.34
CA LEU A 333 -16.96 -5.63 -9.99
C LEU A 333 -16.82 -4.76 -8.72
N ILE A 334 -16.00 -5.25 -7.79
CA ILE A 334 -15.57 -4.53 -6.57
C ILE A 334 -14.04 -4.63 -6.51
N VAL A 335 -13.33 -3.55 -6.16
CA VAL A 335 -11.86 -3.55 -6.13
C VAL A 335 -11.34 -3.53 -4.70
N ARG A 336 -10.39 -4.42 -4.38
CA ARG A 336 -9.64 -4.37 -3.12
C ARG A 336 -8.26 -3.73 -3.35
N PRO A 337 -8.05 -2.45 -3.00
CA PRO A 337 -6.72 -1.83 -3.02
C PRO A 337 -5.82 -2.37 -1.90
N ARG A 338 -4.51 -2.17 -2.02
CA ARG A 338 -3.53 -2.48 -0.97
C ARG A 338 -3.84 -1.74 0.34
N GLY A 339 -3.56 -2.37 1.48
CA GLY A 339 -3.78 -1.78 2.81
C GLY A 339 -2.82 -0.63 3.17
N TRP A 340 -3.19 0.17 4.17
CA TRP A 340 -2.53 1.45 4.50
C TRP A 340 -1.03 1.37 4.78
N HIS A 341 -0.54 0.22 5.20
CA HIS A 341 0.85 -0.02 5.59
C HIS A 341 1.81 -0.11 4.38
N LEU A 342 1.29 -0.34 3.17
CA LEU A 342 2.11 -0.50 1.97
C LEU A 342 2.35 0.84 1.26
N ASP A 343 3.57 0.98 0.75
CA ASP A 343 3.99 2.07 -0.15
C ASP A 343 4.18 1.50 -1.57
N GLU A 344 4.06 2.36 -2.58
CA GLU A 344 4.40 2.11 -3.98
C GLU A 344 5.73 2.82 -4.32
N PRO A 345 6.90 2.20 -4.08
CA PRO A 345 8.19 2.87 -4.24
C PRO A 345 8.55 3.17 -5.69
N ARG A 346 7.89 2.56 -6.69
CA ARG A 346 8.18 2.83 -8.11
C ARG A 346 7.62 4.18 -8.56
N VAL A 347 6.74 4.81 -7.78
CA VAL A 347 6.19 6.13 -8.08
C VAL A 347 6.37 7.04 -6.87
N THR A 348 6.96 8.21 -7.08
CA THR A 348 7.13 9.21 -6.02
C THR A 348 6.44 10.50 -6.37
N VAL A 349 5.89 11.17 -5.36
CA VAL A 349 5.39 12.55 -5.42
C VAL A 349 6.24 13.38 -4.48
N ASP A 350 6.82 14.47 -4.98
CA ASP A 350 7.67 15.39 -4.20
C ASP A 350 8.81 14.68 -3.45
N ASN A 351 9.39 13.66 -4.08
CA ASN A 351 10.46 12.80 -3.53
C ASN A 351 10.03 11.93 -2.33
N ALA A 352 8.76 11.56 -2.23
CA ALA A 352 8.26 10.56 -1.29
C ALA A 352 7.54 9.43 -2.05
N PRO A 353 7.77 8.14 -1.71
CA PRO A 353 6.97 7.03 -2.22
C PRO A 353 5.48 7.26 -1.99
N VAL A 354 4.67 6.98 -3.00
CA VAL A 354 3.20 7.14 -2.88
C VAL A 354 2.63 6.01 -2.01
N SER A 355 1.59 6.28 -1.22
CA SER A 355 0.82 5.22 -0.56
C SER A 355 0.25 4.25 -1.60
N ALA A 356 0.49 2.95 -1.41
CA ALA A 356 -0.03 1.91 -2.30
C ALA A 356 -1.57 1.91 -2.36
N SER A 357 -2.23 2.14 -1.22
CA SER A 357 -3.68 2.28 -1.12
C SER A 357 -4.21 3.41 -1.99
N ILE A 358 -3.57 4.59 -1.91
CA ILE A 358 -3.94 5.76 -2.72
C ILE A 358 -3.68 5.47 -4.19
N PHE A 359 -2.54 4.84 -4.52
CA PHE A 359 -2.20 4.48 -5.90
C PHE A 359 -3.26 3.58 -6.55
N ASP A 360 -3.62 2.48 -5.91
CA ASP A 360 -4.58 1.52 -6.46
C ASP A 360 -5.97 2.14 -6.61
N PHE A 361 -6.43 2.85 -5.57
CA PHE A 361 -7.70 3.57 -5.57
C PHE A 361 -7.74 4.63 -6.66
N ALA A 362 -6.73 5.50 -6.71
CA ALA A 362 -6.71 6.66 -7.60
C ALA A 362 -6.78 6.23 -9.07
N LEU A 363 -5.97 5.24 -9.46
CA LEU A 363 -5.93 4.76 -10.84
C LEU A 363 -7.25 4.07 -11.22
N TYR A 364 -7.77 3.19 -10.36
CA TYR A 364 -9.04 2.53 -10.67
C TYR A 364 -10.20 3.53 -10.75
N PHE A 365 -10.31 4.42 -9.77
CA PHE A 365 -11.38 5.41 -9.69
C PHE A 365 -11.32 6.39 -10.88
N TYR A 366 -10.16 7.00 -11.12
CA TYR A 366 -9.99 8.01 -12.17
C TYR A 366 -10.35 7.47 -13.56
N HIS A 367 -9.90 6.25 -13.88
CA HIS A 367 -10.14 5.66 -15.20
C HIS A 367 -11.56 5.13 -15.39
N ASN A 368 -12.29 4.82 -14.32
CA ASN A 368 -13.50 3.99 -14.44
C ASN A 368 -14.76 4.56 -13.81
N ALA A 369 -14.68 5.50 -12.87
CA ALA A 369 -15.85 5.94 -12.10
C ALA A 369 -16.98 6.48 -12.98
N GLN A 370 -16.68 7.37 -13.94
CA GLN A 370 -17.70 7.91 -14.85
C GLN A 370 -18.30 6.84 -15.76
N GLU A 371 -17.47 5.92 -16.29
CA GLU A 371 -17.94 4.83 -17.15
C GLU A 371 -18.83 3.83 -16.39
N LEU A 372 -18.47 3.51 -15.14
CA LEU A 372 -19.29 2.66 -14.27
C LEU A 372 -20.67 3.28 -14.03
N VAL A 373 -20.70 4.57 -13.67
CA VAL A 373 -21.95 5.31 -13.47
C VAL A 373 -22.79 5.36 -14.74
N ALA A 374 -22.17 5.64 -15.90
CA ALA A 374 -22.86 5.65 -17.19
C ALA A 374 -23.48 4.28 -17.55
N ARG A 375 -22.89 3.18 -17.06
CA ARG A 375 -23.37 1.81 -17.25
C ARG A 375 -24.36 1.35 -16.18
N GLY A 376 -24.70 2.20 -15.22
CA GLY A 376 -25.66 1.87 -14.16
C GLY A 376 -25.08 1.15 -12.95
N SER A 377 -23.77 1.16 -12.75
CA SER A 377 -23.10 0.71 -11.53
C SER A 377 -22.29 1.86 -10.91
N GLY A 378 -21.40 1.58 -9.96
CA GLY A 378 -20.55 2.61 -9.35
C GLY A 378 -19.15 2.08 -9.05
N PRO A 379 -18.21 2.99 -8.71
CA PRO A 379 -16.88 2.61 -8.23
C PRO A 379 -16.98 2.01 -6.83
N TYR A 380 -16.86 0.68 -6.74
CA TYR A 380 -17.03 -0.09 -5.51
C TYR A 380 -15.72 -0.66 -5.01
N PHE A 381 -15.53 -0.64 -3.68
CA PHE A 381 -14.27 -1.02 -3.04
C PHE A 381 -14.45 -2.00 -1.88
N TYR A 382 -13.41 -2.81 -1.66
CA TYR A 382 -13.20 -3.59 -0.44
C TYR A 382 -12.01 -3.01 0.32
N LEU A 383 -12.15 -2.61 1.58
CA LEU A 383 -11.10 -1.90 2.32
C LEU A 383 -10.45 -2.82 3.36
N PRO A 384 -9.17 -3.21 3.16
CA PRO A 384 -8.52 -4.22 4.00
C PRO A 384 -7.80 -3.63 5.22
N LYS A 385 -7.60 -4.49 6.22
CA LYS A 385 -6.61 -4.35 7.32
C LYS A 385 -6.63 -3.02 8.07
N MET A 386 -7.80 -2.39 8.21
CA MET A 386 -7.96 -1.22 9.07
C MET A 386 -7.94 -1.61 10.54
N GLU A 387 -7.39 -0.76 11.40
CA GLU A 387 -7.29 -1.03 12.86
C GLU A 387 -8.03 -0.01 13.72
N HIS A 388 -8.50 1.08 13.12
CA HIS A 388 -9.14 2.16 13.86
C HIS A 388 -10.18 2.89 13.02
N TYR A 389 -11.28 3.36 13.62
CA TYR A 389 -12.34 4.07 12.87
C TYR A 389 -11.84 5.33 12.16
N ARG A 390 -10.79 5.98 12.67
CA ARG A 390 -10.14 7.13 12.02
C ARG A 390 -9.48 6.79 10.68
N GLU A 391 -9.14 5.53 10.44
CA GLU A 391 -8.68 5.07 9.12
C GLU A 391 -9.86 4.92 8.14
N ALA A 392 -11.04 4.57 8.64
CA ALA A 392 -12.27 4.62 7.85
C ALA A 392 -12.65 6.07 7.51
N ARG A 393 -12.41 7.01 8.44
CA ARG A 393 -12.54 8.46 8.17
C ARG A 393 -11.59 8.93 7.07
N LEU A 394 -10.33 8.50 7.08
CA LEU A 394 -9.38 8.82 6.01
C LEU A 394 -9.89 8.36 4.64
N TRP A 395 -10.43 7.14 4.55
CA TRP A 395 -11.08 6.67 3.32
C TRP A 395 -12.28 7.53 2.93
N ASN A 396 -13.14 7.88 3.89
CA ASN A 396 -14.29 8.75 3.63
C ASN A 396 -13.88 10.12 3.07
N ASP A 397 -12.82 10.73 3.61
CA ASP A 397 -12.29 12.01 3.16
C ASP A 397 -11.71 11.91 1.74
N ILE A 398 -11.00 10.83 1.44
CA ILE A 398 -10.52 10.51 0.09
C ILE A 398 -11.70 10.36 -0.88
N PHE A 399 -12.73 9.59 -0.52
CA PHE A 399 -13.92 9.41 -1.36
C PHE A 399 -14.63 10.72 -1.65
N ASN A 400 -14.82 11.56 -0.63
CA ASN A 400 -15.42 12.88 -0.80
C ASN A 400 -14.60 13.80 -1.69
N PHE A 401 -13.28 13.84 -1.50
CA PHE A 401 -12.39 14.60 -2.36
C PHE A 401 -12.47 14.12 -3.81
N SER A 402 -12.40 12.80 -4.02
CA SER A 402 -12.38 12.20 -5.36
C SER A 402 -13.67 12.40 -6.14
N GLN A 403 -14.83 12.25 -5.49
CA GLN A 403 -16.14 12.50 -6.12
C GLN A 403 -16.27 13.97 -6.55
N SER A 404 -15.85 14.90 -5.69
CA SER A 404 -15.78 16.33 -6.03
C SER A 404 -14.82 16.61 -7.19
N TYR A 405 -13.65 15.97 -7.18
CA TYR A 405 -12.58 16.19 -8.18
C TYR A 405 -13.03 15.84 -9.60
N ILE A 406 -13.76 14.74 -9.79
CA ILE A 406 -14.27 14.32 -11.11
C ILE A 406 -15.74 14.68 -11.36
N HIS A 407 -16.33 15.47 -10.46
CA HIS A 407 -17.69 15.99 -10.54
C HIS A 407 -18.79 14.91 -10.62
N ILE A 408 -18.70 13.88 -9.76
CA ILE A 408 -19.79 12.92 -9.56
C ILE A 408 -20.46 13.13 -8.19
N PRO A 409 -21.74 12.74 -8.00
CA PRO A 409 -22.44 12.93 -6.73
C PRO A 409 -21.73 12.26 -5.55
N HIS A 410 -21.79 12.89 -4.38
CA HIS A 410 -21.33 12.26 -3.13
C HIS A 410 -22.19 11.04 -2.80
N GLY A 411 -21.57 10.00 -2.23
CA GLY A 411 -22.22 8.72 -1.96
C GLY A 411 -22.37 7.83 -3.21
N THR A 412 -21.69 8.14 -4.31
CA THR A 412 -21.61 7.28 -5.50
C THR A 412 -20.62 6.14 -5.29
N ILE A 413 -19.49 6.42 -4.62
CA ILE A 413 -18.54 5.40 -4.17
C ILE A 413 -19.24 4.54 -3.11
N ARG A 414 -19.03 3.21 -3.19
CA ARG A 414 -19.39 2.28 -2.10
C ARG A 414 -18.19 1.47 -1.64
N ALA A 415 -18.14 1.18 -0.34
CA ALA A 415 -17.04 0.45 0.28
C ALA A 415 -17.56 -0.59 1.30
N THR A 416 -17.12 -1.84 1.13
CA THR A 416 -17.26 -2.88 2.15
C THR A 416 -15.94 -2.98 2.93
N VAL A 417 -16.00 -2.98 4.25
CA VAL A 417 -14.79 -3.02 5.09
C VAL A 417 -14.55 -4.45 5.58
N LEU A 418 -13.33 -4.95 5.43
CA LEU A 418 -12.95 -6.21 6.05
C LEU A 418 -12.62 -5.94 7.53
N ILE A 419 -13.41 -6.52 8.46
CA ILE A 419 -13.09 -6.46 9.89
C ILE A 419 -12.13 -7.60 10.20
N GLU A 420 -10.94 -7.54 9.62
CA GLU A 420 -9.95 -8.61 9.69
C GLU A 420 -8.78 -8.28 10.61
N THR A 421 -8.97 -7.30 11.50
CA THR A 421 -8.03 -7.00 12.57
C THR A 421 -8.74 -7.05 13.92
N LEU A 422 -8.03 -7.50 14.96
CA LEU A 422 -8.60 -7.58 16.30
C LEU A 422 -9.09 -6.21 16.79
N PRO A 423 -8.35 -5.08 16.65
CA PRO A 423 -8.81 -3.78 17.13
C PRO A 423 -10.05 -3.26 16.40
N ALA A 424 -10.24 -3.60 15.12
CA ALA A 424 -11.42 -3.18 14.36
C ALA A 424 -12.71 -3.86 14.85
N ALA A 425 -12.64 -5.05 15.45
CA ALA A 425 -13.82 -5.72 16.02
C ALA A 425 -14.44 -4.95 17.19
N PHE A 426 -13.67 -4.11 17.88
CA PHE A 426 -14.15 -3.24 18.96
C PHE A 426 -14.73 -1.91 18.45
N GLN A 427 -14.66 -1.65 17.15
CA GLN A 427 -14.94 -0.35 16.54
C GLN A 427 -15.84 -0.46 15.30
N MET A 428 -16.59 -1.56 15.15
CA MET A 428 -17.39 -1.83 13.94
C MET A 428 -18.45 -0.75 13.68
N ASP A 429 -19.16 -0.29 14.71
CA ASP A 429 -20.15 0.79 14.58
C ASP A 429 -19.49 2.11 14.18
N GLU A 430 -18.35 2.45 14.78
CA GLU A 430 -17.62 3.68 14.47
C GLU A 430 -17.08 3.64 13.03
N ILE A 431 -16.55 2.50 12.58
CA ILE A 431 -16.11 2.31 11.19
C ILE A 431 -17.29 2.53 10.23
N LEU A 432 -18.46 1.93 10.51
CA LEU A 432 -19.67 2.16 9.72
C LEU A 432 -20.14 3.61 9.78
N PHE A 433 -20.02 4.27 10.92
CA PHE A 433 -20.44 5.66 11.10
C PHE A 433 -19.58 6.63 10.28
N GLU A 434 -18.25 6.46 10.33
CA GLU A 434 -17.31 7.29 9.55
C GLU A 434 -17.53 7.11 8.04
N LEU A 435 -17.91 5.91 7.61
CA LEU A 435 -18.22 5.59 6.22
C LEU A 435 -19.73 5.61 5.90
N ARG A 436 -20.61 6.14 6.76
CA ARG A 436 -22.07 5.91 6.62
C ARG A 436 -22.66 6.31 5.27
N GLN A 437 -22.09 7.31 4.60
CA GLN A 437 -22.53 7.75 3.26
C GLN A 437 -21.97 6.91 2.11
N HIS A 438 -20.98 6.07 2.37
CA HIS A 438 -20.26 5.25 1.39
C HIS A 438 -20.25 3.75 1.76
N SER A 439 -20.75 3.35 2.92
CA SER A 439 -20.68 1.95 3.36
C SER A 439 -21.62 1.06 2.57
N SER A 440 -21.13 -0.12 2.19
CA SER A 440 -21.91 -1.24 1.70
C SER A 440 -21.75 -2.48 2.58
N GLY A 441 -21.28 -2.31 3.82
CA GLY A 441 -21.23 -3.36 4.84
C GLY A 441 -19.84 -3.69 5.36
N LEU A 442 -19.79 -4.78 6.12
CA LEU A 442 -18.57 -5.35 6.70
C LEU A 442 -18.40 -6.81 6.25
N ASN A 443 -17.17 -7.31 6.27
CA ASN A 443 -16.84 -8.69 5.95
C ASN A 443 -16.08 -9.39 7.09
N CYS A 444 -16.39 -10.68 7.27
CA CYS A 444 -15.69 -11.58 8.17
C CYS A 444 -14.42 -12.18 7.55
N GLY A 445 -13.25 -11.93 8.16
CA GLY A 445 -11.98 -12.58 7.82
C GLY A 445 -11.61 -13.68 8.81
N ARG A 446 -10.91 -14.74 8.35
CA ARG A 446 -10.35 -15.79 9.23
C ARG A 446 -8.85 -15.59 9.44
N TRP A 447 -8.04 -15.76 8.39
CA TRP A 447 -6.58 -15.79 8.53
C TRP A 447 -6.00 -14.46 9.01
N ASP A 448 -6.38 -13.35 8.38
CA ASP A 448 -5.93 -12.01 8.81
C ASP A 448 -6.38 -11.68 10.24
N TYR A 449 -7.60 -12.07 10.62
CA TYR A 449 -8.13 -11.81 11.96
C TYR A 449 -7.33 -12.56 13.04
N ILE A 450 -7.05 -13.85 12.82
CA ILE A 450 -6.25 -14.66 13.75
C ILE A 450 -4.79 -14.18 13.75
N PHE A 451 -4.26 -13.79 12.59
CA PHE A 451 -2.93 -13.18 12.48
C PHE A 451 -2.85 -11.89 13.31
N SER A 452 -3.84 -11.02 13.19
CA SER A 452 -3.96 -9.80 13.98
C SER A 452 -4.12 -10.11 15.46
N PHE A 453 -4.89 -11.13 15.84
CA PHE A 453 -5.01 -11.58 17.22
C PHE A 453 -3.64 -11.91 17.83
N ILE A 454 -2.81 -12.68 17.12
CA ILE A 454 -1.46 -13.02 17.58
C ILE A 454 -0.59 -11.77 17.69
N LYS A 455 -0.59 -10.89 16.68
CA LYS A 455 0.22 -9.65 16.69
C LYS A 455 -0.18 -8.72 17.84
N ARG A 456 -1.47 -8.50 18.04
CA ARG A 456 -1.99 -7.56 19.05
C ARG A 456 -1.86 -8.11 20.46
N ASN A 457 -1.81 -9.44 20.62
CA ASN A 457 -1.50 -10.12 21.88
C ASN A 457 -0.05 -10.61 21.99
N ARG A 458 0.90 -10.07 21.20
CA ARG A 458 2.28 -10.59 21.11
C ARG A 458 3.04 -10.63 22.44
N ALA A 459 2.68 -9.79 23.41
CA ALA A 459 3.29 -9.77 24.74
C ALA A 459 2.55 -10.66 25.76
N ASN A 460 1.35 -11.14 25.44
CA ASN A 460 0.54 -11.94 26.35
C ASN A 460 0.82 -13.44 26.19
N SER A 461 1.56 -14.02 27.15
CA SER A 461 1.91 -15.45 27.16
C SER A 461 0.72 -16.39 27.35
N THR A 462 -0.44 -15.88 27.77
CA THR A 462 -1.68 -16.68 27.89
C THR A 462 -2.48 -16.72 26.59
N ALA A 463 -2.12 -15.90 25.61
CA ALA A 463 -2.81 -15.77 24.31
C ALA A 463 -2.18 -16.63 23.19
N VAL A 464 -1.50 -17.73 23.54
CA VAL A 464 -0.89 -18.64 22.56
C VAL A 464 -1.98 -19.47 21.89
N LEU A 465 -1.99 -19.48 20.56
CA LEU A 465 -2.97 -20.23 19.78
C LEU A 465 -2.44 -21.61 19.36
N PRO A 466 -3.32 -22.62 19.24
CA PRO A 466 -2.97 -23.94 18.71
C PRO A 466 -2.73 -23.87 17.19
N ASP A 467 -2.54 -25.03 16.53
CA ASP A 467 -2.49 -25.12 15.07
C ASP A 467 -3.61 -24.30 14.42
N ARG A 468 -3.30 -23.46 13.42
CA ARG A 468 -4.30 -22.60 12.74
C ARG A 468 -5.54 -23.34 12.22
N LYS A 469 -5.41 -24.63 11.89
CA LYS A 469 -6.53 -25.47 11.44
C LYS A 469 -7.59 -25.66 12.53
N ASP A 470 -7.17 -25.70 13.80
CA ASP A 470 -8.01 -25.89 14.99
C ASP A 470 -8.71 -24.58 15.41
N VAL A 471 -8.17 -23.42 14.99
CA VAL A 471 -8.79 -22.11 15.20
C VAL A 471 -9.90 -21.89 14.17
N THR A 472 -11.03 -22.59 14.33
CA THR A 472 -12.20 -22.52 13.43
C THR A 472 -13.04 -21.26 13.68
N MET A 473 -14.03 -21.01 12.81
CA MET A 473 -15.00 -19.92 13.03
C MET A 473 -15.91 -20.16 14.24
N GLU A 474 -15.86 -21.34 14.86
CA GLU A 474 -16.62 -21.71 16.06
C GLU A 474 -15.81 -21.53 17.34
N ALA A 475 -14.51 -21.20 17.25
CA ALA A 475 -13.72 -20.82 18.41
C ALA A 475 -14.39 -19.62 19.12
N PRO A 476 -14.40 -19.54 20.47
CA PRO A 476 -15.24 -18.59 21.19
C PRO A 476 -15.08 -17.13 20.74
N PHE A 477 -13.84 -16.65 20.58
CA PHE A 477 -13.59 -15.29 20.10
C PHE A 477 -13.98 -15.07 18.63
N MET A 478 -13.87 -16.08 17.78
CA MET A 478 -14.29 -16.02 16.37
C MET A 478 -15.82 -16.00 16.25
N ASP A 479 -16.52 -16.82 17.03
CA ASP A 479 -17.98 -16.84 17.07
C ASP A 479 -18.54 -15.52 17.63
N ALA A 480 -17.97 -14.99 18.71
CA ALA A 480 -18.33 -13.69 19.26
C ALA A 480 -18.14 -12.56 18.22
N TYR A 481 -17.02 -12.59 17.51
CA TYR A 481 -16.71 -11.68 16.41
C TYR A 481 -17.77 -11.74 15.29
N VAL A 482 -18.11 -12.94 14.80
CA VAL A 482 -19.11 -13.13 13.74
C VAL A 482 -20.49 -12.62 14.19
N ARG A 483 -20.94 -13.02 15.38
CA ARG A 483 -22.25 -12.62 15.91
C ARG A 483 -22.34 -11.10 16.09
N LEU A 484 -21.29 -10.47 16.61
CA LEU A 484 -21.22 -9.02 16.77
C LEU A 484 -21.26 -8.30 15.42
N LEU A 485 -20.54 -8.79 14.41
CA LEU A 485 -20.51 -8.20 13.07
C LEU A 485 -21.89 -8.21 12.43
N ILE A 486 -22.58 -9.36 12.43
CA ILE A 486 -23.92 -9.50 11.86
C ILE A 486 -24.90 -8.53 12.54
N LYS A 487 -24.93 -8.55 13.88
CA LYS A 487 -25.78 -7.64 14.66
C LYS A 487 -25.52 -6.18 14.29
N THR A 488 -24.25 -5.78 14.22
CA THR A 488 -23.84 -4.39 13.95
C THR A 488 -24.26 -3.97 12.55
N CYS A 489 -23.95 -4.78 11.52
CA CYS A 489 -24.33 -4.49 10.13
C CYS A 489 -25.84 -4.38 9.93
N HIS A 490 -26.62 -5.33 10.43
CA HIS A 490 -28.06 -5.36 10.21
C HIS A 490 -28.79 -4.22 10.94
N ARG A 491 -28.29 -3.82 12.11
CA ARG A 491 -28.74 -2.63 12.80
C ARG A 491 -28.54 -1.36 11.96
N ARG A 492 -27.48 -1.30 11.15
CA ARG A 492 -27.16 -0.16 10.27
C ARG A 492 -27.61 -0.32 8.83
N LYS A 493 -28.36 -1.39 8.53
CA LYS A 493 -28.95 -1.72 7.22
C LYS A 493 -27.93 -1.86 6.10
N VAL A 494 -26.84 -2.55 6.38
CA VAL A 494 -25.77 -2.89 5.41
C VAL A 494 -25.40 -4.36 5.51
N ALA A 495 -24.66 -4.84 4.51
CA ALA A 495 -24.28 -6.25 4.41
C ALA A 495 -23.34 -6.72 5.53
N ALA A 496 -23.62 -7.90 6.07
CA ALA A 496 -22.74 -8.72 6.88
C ALA A 496 -22.22 -9.88 6.03
N MET A 497 -21.05 -9.73 5.44
CA MET A 497 -20.47 -10.75 4.55
C MET A 497 -19.71 -11.83 5.34
N GLY A 498 -19.92 -13.09 4.98
CA GLY A 498 -19.24 -14.26 5.53
C GLY A 498 -17.83 -14.49 4.98
N GLY A 499 -17.20 -15.58 5.40
CA GLY A 499 -15.78 -15.85 5.15
C GLY A 499 -15.49 -16.61 3.86
N MET A 500 -14.19 -16.76 3.59
CA MET A 500 -13.66 -17.43 2.41
C MET A 500 -13.83 -18.96 2.46
N SER A 501 -14.30 -19.55 1.36
CA SER A 501 -14.03 -20.95 1.02
C SER A 501 -12.97 -21.03 -0.08
N ALA A 502 -11.74 -21.31 0.33
CA ALA A 502 -10.57 -21.39 -0.55
C ALA A 502 -10.41 -22.74 -1.26
N GLN A 503 -11.36 -23.66 -1.08
CA GLN A 503 -11.20 -25.04 -1.53
C GLN A 503 -11.06 -25.15 -3.07
N ILE A 504 -10.12 -25.96 -3.53
CA ILE A 504 -9.99 -26.36 -4.92
C ILE A 504 -10.52 -27.80 -5.03
N PRO A 505 -11.44 -28.10 -5.97
CA PRO A 505 -11.92 -29.47 -6.16
C PRO A 505 -10.79 -30.46 -6.43
N VAL A 506 -10.84 -31.61 -5.73
CA VAL A 506 -9.82 -32.66 -5.81
C VAL A 506 -10.21 -33.61 -6.94
N LYS A 507 -9.58 -33.44 -8.11
CA LYS A 507 -10.00 -34.17 -9.32
C LYS A 507 -9.69 -35.67 -9.28
N ASP A 508 -8.58 -36.03 -8.65
CA ASP A 508 -8.02 -37.38 -8.72
C ASP A 508 -8.42 -38.27 -7.51
N ASP A 509 -9.19 -37.72 -6.56
CA ASP A 509 -9.72 -38.45 -5.40
C ASP A 509 -11.17 -38.01 -5.11
N PRO A 510 -12.17 -38.76 -5.63
CA PRO A 510 -13.58 -38.44 -5.42
C PRO A 510 -14.00 -38.43 -3.95
N LYS A 511 -13.44 -39.30 -3.10
CA LYS A 511 -13.81 -39.37 -1.68
C LYS A 511 -13.29 -38.14 -0.93
N ALA A 512 -12.04 -37.75 -1.18
CA ALA A 512 -11.49 -36.52 -0.61
C ALA A 512 -12.24 -35.29 -1.12
N ASN A 513 -12.63 -35.27 -2.39
CA ASN A 513 -13.44 -34.21 -2.96
C ASN A 513 -14.82 -34.10 -2.29
N ASP A 514 -15.54 -35.22 -2.12
CA ASP A 514 -16.86 -35.24 -1.49
C ASP A 514 -16.80 -34.76 -0.04
N LEU A 515 -15.78 -35.17 0.71
CA LEU A 515 -15.55 -34.68 2.07
C LEU A 515 -15.29 -33.18 2.10
N ALA A 516 -14.43 -32.68 1.20
CA ALA A 516 -14.12 -31.26 1.09
C ALA A 516 -15.36 -30.45 0.71
N MET A 517 -16.13 -30.88 -0.30
CA MET A 517 -17.35 -30.22 -0.73
C MET A 517 -18.44 -30.25 0.34
N LYS A 518 -18.55 -31.34 1.12
CA LYS A 518 -19.44 -31.39 2.29
C LYS A 518 -19.05 -30.34 3.32
N LYS A 519 -17.76 -30.21 3.65
CA LYS A 519 -17.28 -29.18 4.58
C LYS A 519 -17.61 -27.77 4.09
N VAL A 520 -17.44 -27.51 2.78
CA VAL A 520 -17.85 -26.23 2.18
C VAL A 520 -19.35 -25.99 2.38
N ARG A 521 -20.20 -26.98 2.09
CA ARG A 521 -21.66 -26.86 2.30
C ARG A 521 -21.99 -26.56 3.76
N ASP A 522 -21.42 -27.31 4.70
CA ASP A 522 -21.67 -27.15 6.14
C ASP A 522 -21.23 -25.75 6.62
N ASP A 523 -20.06 -25.27 6.17
CA ASP A 523 -19.57 -23.93 6.48
C ASP A 523 -20.50 -22.83 5.93
N LYS A 524 -21.02 -22.98 4.70
CA LYS A 524 -21.93 -22.00 4.07
C LYS A 524 -23.31 -22.02 4.70
N LEU A 525 -23.78 -23.19 5.11
CA LEU A 525 -25.02 -23.34 5.85
C LEU A 525 -24.93 -22.61 7.20
N ARG A 526 -23.83 -22.78 7.93
CA ARG A 526 -23.59 -22.05 9.18
C ARG A 526 -23.60 -20.54 8.96
N GLU A 527 -22.95 -20.05 7.91
CA GLU A 527 -22.88 -18.62 7.62
C GLU A 527 -24.27 -18.00 7.39
N VAL A 528 -25.05 -18.57 6.47
CA VAL A 528 -26.40 -18.05 6.15
C VAL A 528 -27.36 -18.17 7.33
N THR A 529 -27.31 -19.28 8.08
CA THR A 529 -28.17 -19.49 9.25
C THR A 529 -27.82 -18.56 10.43
N ASN A 530 -26.55 -18.18 10.58
CA ASN A 530 -26.15 -17.15 11.56
C ASN A 530 -26.67 -15.75 11.19
N GLY A 531 -26.95 -15.52 9.91
CA GLY A 531 -27.47 -14.25 9.41
C GLY A 531 -26.56 -13.53 8.42
N HIS A 532 -25.54 -14.16 7.84
CA HIS A 532 -24.76 -13.51 6.79
C HIS A 532 -25.59 -13.27 5.53
N ASP A 533 -25.38 -12.11 4.88
CA ASP A 533 -26.05 -11.74 3.62
C ASP A 533 -25.38 -12.32 2.38
N GLY A 534 -24.18 -12.87 2.54
CA GLY A 534 -23.42 -13.50 1.48
C GLY A 534 -22.13 -14.13 1.97
N THR A 535 -21.42 -14.78 1.05
CA THR A 535 -20.19 -15.52 1.35
C THR A 535 -19.13 -15.34 0.26
N TRP A 536 -17.87 -15.63 0.60
CA TRP A 536 -16.75 -15.72 -0.34
C TRP A 536 -16.39 -17.12 -0.81
N ILE A 537 -15.96 -17.21 -2.06
CA ILE A 537 -15.34 -18.37 -2.69
C ILE A 537 -14.08 -17.95 -3.47
N ALA A 538 -13.08 -18.84 -3.58
CA ALA A 538 -11.88 -18.59 -4.39
C ALA A 538 -11.89 -19.32 -5.75
N HIS A 539 -12.85 -20.24 -5.96
CA HIS A 539 -12.88 -21.07 -7.17
C HIS A 539 -14.30 -21.18 -7.76
N PRO A 540 -14.50 -20.96 -9.09
CA PRO A 540 -15.83 -20.95 -9.71
C PRO A 540 -16.66 -22.23 -9.49
N LEU A 541 -16.01 -23.39 -9.39
CA LEU A 541 -16.69 -24.68 -9.16
C LEU A 541 -17.41 -24.77 -7.81
N ILE A 542 -17.08 -23.90 -6.84
CA ILE A 542 -17.79 -23.84 -5.56
C ILE A 542 -19.09 -23.03 -5.67
N ASN A 543 -19.21 -22.16 -6.69
CA ASN A 543 -20.33 -21.22 -6.79
C ASN A 543 -21.69 -21.89 -6.68
N LYS A 544 -21.87 -23.04 -7.35
CA LYS A 544 -23.14 -23.77 -7.28
C LYS A 544 -23.50 -24.18 -5.86
N ILE A 545 -22.56 -24.76 -5.11
CA ILE A 545 -22.79 -25.21 -3.73
C ILE A 545 -23.16 -24.01 -2.85
N ALA A 546 -22.37 -22.94 -2.91
CA ALA A 546 -22.62 -21.75 -2.11
C ALA A 546 -23.95 -21.08 -2.46
N THR A 547 -24.24 -20.92 -3.76
CA THR A 547 -25.48 -20.29 -4.25
C THR A 547 -26.70 -21.12 -3.87
N ASP A 548 -26.67 -22.45 -4.03
CA ASP A 548 -27.80 -23.30 -3.68
C ASP A 548 -28.13 -23.19 -2.18
N VAL A 549 -27.11 -23.24 -1.30
CA VAL A 549 -27.27 -23.11 0.16
C VAL A 549 -27.85 -21.74 0.54
N PHE A 550 -27.32 -20.65 -0.02
CA PHE A 550 -27.85 -19.32 0.27
C PHE A 550 -29.26 -19.13 -0.32
N ASN A 551 -29.57 -19.67 -1.50
CA ASN A 551 -30.91 -19.61 -2.07
C ASN A 551 -31.95 -20.32 -1.19
N GLU A 552 -31.57 -21.44 -0.57
CA GLU A 552 -32.45 -22.22 0.29
C GLU A 552 -32.78 -21.51 1.61
N HIS A 553 -31.79 -20.83 2.22
CA HIS A 553 -31.92 -20.28 3.57
C HIS A 553 -32.05 -18.75 3.66
N MET A 554 -31.73 -18.02 2.59
CA MET A 554 -31.88 -16.56 2.52
C MET A 554 -33.05 -16.18 1.60
N VAL A 555 -34.21 -15.94 2.21
CA VAL A 555 -35.41 -15.49 1.48
C VAL A 555 -35.26 -14.02 1.08
N GLY A 556 -35.05 -13.78 -0.22
CA GLY A 556 -34.87 -12.44 -0.78
C GLY A 556 -33.41 -12.14 -1.16
N PRO A 557 -33.05 -10.86 -1.35
CA PRO A 557 -31.71 -10.47 -1.75
C PRO A 557 -30.71 -10.45 -0.58
N ASN A 558 -31.18 -10.27 0.66
CA ASN A 558 -30.36 -10.16 1.87
C ASN A 558 -31.20 -10.41 3.14
N GLN A 559 -30.54 -10.42 4.31
CA GLN A 559 -31.07 -10.69 5.64
C GLN A 559 -31.04 -9.48 6.59
N TYR A 560 -31.07 -8.24 6.09
CA TYR A 560 -30.99 -7.02 6.93
C TYR A 560 -32.10 -6.89 7.98
N HIS A 561 -33.16 -7.70 7.87
CA HIS A 561 -34.25 -7.80 8.84
C HIS A 561 -33.93 -8.69 10.05
N VAL A 562 -32.88 -9.52 9.98
CA VAL A 562 -32.43 -10.41 11.06
C VAL A 562 -31.54 -9.63 12.04
N LEU A 563 -32.15 -8.83 12.91
CA LEU A 563 -31.41 -7.84 13.74
C LEU A 563 -30.50 -8.43 14.83
N ARG A 564 -30.61 -9.74 15.14
CA ARG A 564 -29.81 -10.44 16.17
C ARG A 564 -29.83 -9.73 17.54
N GLU A 565 -31.02 -9.33 18.00
CA GLU A 565 -31.19 -8.68 19.31
C GLU A 565 -30.78 -9.59 20.49
N ASP A 566 -30.81 -10.91 20.27
CA ASP A 566 -30.33 -11.96 21.19
C ASP A 566 -28.82 -11.85 21.49
N VAL A 567 -28.04 -11.32 20.55
CA VAL A 567 -26.58 -11.32 20.64
C VAL A 567 -26.11 -10.27 21.64
N LYS A 568 -25.40 -10.71 22.67
CA LYS A 568 -24.64 -9.87 23.61
C LYS A 568 -23.19 -10.32 23.58
N VAL A 569 -22.30 -9.41 23.19
CA VAL A 569 -20.86 -9.64 23.09
C VAL A 569 -20.17 -8.57 23.91
N THR A 570 -19.32 -9.01 24.83
CA THR A 570 -18.46 -8.16 25.65
C THR A 570 -17.06 -8.07 25.05
N ALA A 571 -16.26 -7.12 25.52
CA ALA A 571 -14.85 -7.01 25.13
C ALA A 571 -14.06 -8.29 25.43
N ALA A 572 -14.36 -8.97 26.54
CA ALA A 572 -13.70 -10.21 26.93
C ALA A 572 -14.01 -11.38 25.97
N ASP A 573 -15.23 -11.42 25.41
CA ASP A 573 -15.61 -12.47 24.47
C ASP A 573 -14.78 -12.40 23.18
N LEU A 574 -14.48 -11.19 22.69
CA LEU A 574 -13.67 -10.95 21.47
C LEU A 574 -12.19 -11.34 21.62
N VAL A 575 -11.74 -11.62 22.85
CA VAL A 575 -10.37 -12.09 23.12
C VAL A 575 -10.32 -13.47 23.79
N ASN A 576 -11.48 -14.14 23.92
CA ASN A 576 -11.58 -15.43 24.58
C ASN A 576 -10.96 -16.55 23.73
N ASN A 577 -9.70 -16.88 24.02
CA ASN A 577 -8.96 -17.95 23.39
C ASN A 577 -9.06 -19.30 24.13
N ASN A 578 -10.02 -19.47 25.04
CA ASN A 578 -10.19 -20.72 25.78
C ASN A 578 -10.99 -21.74 24.95
N PHE A 579 -10.29 -22.51 24.12
CA PHE A 579 -10.86 -23.62 23.36
C PHE A 579 -9.85 -24.75 23.18
N ALA A 580 -10.34 -25.95 22.87
CA ALA A 580 -9.49 -27.10 22.64
C ALA A 580 -8.72 -26.96 21.32
N GLY A 581 -7.42 -27.29 21.35
CA GLY A 581 -6.58 -27.37 20.18
C GLY A 581 -5.20 -27.90 20.54
N LYS A 582 -4.42 -28.30 19.55
CA LYS A 582 -3.07 -28.85 19.76
C LYS A 582 -2.06 -28.13 18.88
N ILE A 583 -0.81 -28.14 19.32
CA ILE A 583 0.33 -27.78 18.46
C ILE A 583 0.97 -29.09 18.02
N THR A 584 0.85 -29.46 16.75
CA THR A 584 1.30 -30.76 16.24
C THR A 584 2.59 -30.64 15.43
N GLN A 585 3.35 -31.73 15.31
CA GLN A 585 4.57 -31.72 14.48
C GLN A 585 4.22 -31.40 13.01
N ASP A 586 3.11 -31.96 12.52
CA ASP A 586 2.58 -31.68 11.20
C ASP A 586 2.12 -30.22 11.05
N GLY A 587 1.51 -29.63 12.09
CA GLY A 587 1.12 -28.23 12.12
C GLY A 587 2.31 -27.28 11.97
N VAL A 588 3.39 -27.53 12.70
CA VAL A 588 4.65 -26.77 12.59
C VAL A 588 5.24 -26.89 11.18
N ARG A 589 5.35 -28.12 10.65
CA ARG A 589 5.90 -28.37 9.31
C ARG A 589 5.03 -27.74 8.21
N ALA A 590 3.71 -27.82 8.35
CA ALA A 590 2.75 -27.24 7.40
C ALA A 590 2.81 -25.70 7.38
N ASN A 591 2.96 -25.06 8.54
CA ASN A 591 3.15 -23.60 8.60
C ASN A 591 4.46 -23.18 7.94
N VAL A 592 5.56 -23.91 8.19
CA VAL A 592 6.85 -23.62 7.53
C VAL A 592 6.73 -23.77 6.01
N ALA A 593 6.10 -24.85 5.55
CA ALA A 593 5.87 -25.10 4.12
C ALA A 593 4.99 -24.01 3.47
N ALA A 594 3.89 -23.61 4.11
CA ALA A 594 3.01 -22.58 3.60
C ALA A 594 3.70 -21.21 3.52
N ALA A 595 4.39 -20.79 4.58
CA ALA A 595 5.12 -19.53 4.60
C ALA A 595 6.23 -19.48 3.53
N LEU A 596 6.97 -20.58 3.34
CA LEU A 596 8.01 -20.69 2.31
C LEU A 596 7.42 -20.68 0.90
N ALA A 597 6.46 -21.56 0.61
CA ALA A 597 5.90 -21.75 -0.73
C ALA A 597 5.20 -20.48 -1.22
N TYR A 598 4.35 -19.90 -0.38
CA TYR A 598 3.63 -18.68 -0.72
C TYR A 598 4.58 -17.51 -0.95
N SER A 599 5.43 -17.19 0.03
CA SER A 599 6.26 -15.99 -0.05
C SER A 599 7.29 -16.09 -1.20
N ALA A 600 7.77 -17.29 -1.53
CA ALA A 600 8.69 -17.49 -2.64
C ALA A 600 7.99 -17.33 -4.02
N ALA A 601 6.73 -17.76 -4.14
CA ALA A 601 5.90 -17.50 -5.30
C ALA A 601 5.53 -16.02 -5.42
N TRP A 602 5.25 -15.35 -4.30
CA TRP A 602 4.97 -13.92 -4.22
C TRP A 602 6.16 -13.09 -4.71
N LEU A 603 7.37 -13.41 -4.26
CA LEU A 603 8.61 -12.83 -4.82
C LEU A 603 8.81 -13.15 -6.32
N GLY A 604 8.17 -14.20 -6.81
CA GLY A 604 8.15 -14.57 -8.22
C GLY A 604 7.09 -13.83 -9.05
N GLY A 605 6.30 -12.95 -8.43
CA GLY A 605 5.22 -12.22 -9.08
C GLY A 605 3.86 -12.91 -9.04
N ASN A 606 3.69 -14.01 -8.28
CA ASN A 606 2.41 -14.69 -8.12
C ASN A 606 1.93 -14.65 -6.65
N GLY A 607 0.87 -13.89 -6.39
CA GLY A 607 0.26 -13.74 -5.06
C GLY A 607 -0.92 -14.67 -4.78
N CYS A 608 -1.32 -15.53 -5.73
CA CYS A 608 -2.47 -16.41 -5.61
C CYS A 608 -2.07 -17.81 -6.06
N ILE A 609 -1.75 -18.70 -5.10
CA ILE A 609 -1.20 -20.02 -5.43
C ILE A 609 -2.08 -21.17 -4.95
N PRO A 610 -2.21 -22.25 -5.74
CA PRO A 610 -2.74 -23.50 -5.24
C PRO A 610 -1.71 -24.17 -4.33
N LEU A 611 -2.07 -24.43 -3.08
CA LEU A 611 -1.27 -25.17 -2.11
C LEU A 611 -2.16 -26.14 -1.34
N ASN A 612 -1.83 -27.43 -1.36
CA ASN A 612 -2.60 -28.47 -0.66
C ASN A 612 -4.11 -28.41 -0.94
N TRP A 613 -4.50 -28.20 -2.20
CA TRP A 613 -5.89 -28.07 -2.65
C TRP A 613 -6.64 -26.85 -2.09
N LEU A 614 -5.93 -25.85 -1.59
CA LEU A 614 -6.46 -24.55 -1.21
C LEU A 614 -5.87 -23.47 -2.10
N MET A 615 -6.65 -22.45 -2.42
CA MET A 615 -6.17 -21.24 -3.07
C MET A 615 -5.70 -20.27 -1.99
N GLU A 616 -4.39 -20.14 -1.83
CA GLU A 616 -3.78 -19.39 -0.74
C GLU A 616 -3.34 -17.98 -1.18
N ASP A 617 -3.48 -17.03 -0.27
CA ASP A 617 -3.09 -15.62 -0.36
C ASP A 617 -2.10 -15.24 0.76
N ALA A 618 -1.74 -13.96 0.87
CA ALA A 618 -0.71 -13.51 1.81
C ALA A 618 -1.09 -13.74 3.27
N ALA A 619 -2.38 -13.64 3.62
CA ALA A 619 -2.87 -13.90 4.97
C ALA A 619 -2.48 -15.31 5.46
N THR A 620 -2.45 -16.31 4.58
CA THR A 620 -1.99 -17.67 4.93
C THR A 620 -0.51 -17.71 5.32
N ALA A 621 0.35 -16.99 4.60
CA ALA A 621 1.76 -16.88 4.96
C ALA A 621 1.96 -16.07 6.25
N GLU A 622 1.16 -15.02 6.45
CA GLU A 622 1.19 -14.17 7.65
C GLU A 622 0.85 -14.95 8.92
N ILE A 623 -0.29 -15.66 8.93
CA ILE A 623 -0.66 -16.49 10.08
C ILE A 623 0.37 -17.60 10.32
N SER A 624 0.87 -18.22 9.25
CA SER A 624 1.85 -19.30 9.36
C SER A 624 3.15 -18.82 10.01
N ARG A 625 3.74 -17.71 9.55
CA ARG A 625 4.98 -17.18 10.15
C ARG A 625 4.76 -16.69 11.60
N CYS A 626 3.60 -16.08 11.88
CA CYS A 626 3.33 -15.52 13.20
C CYS A 626 3.04 -16.59 14.24
N GLN A 627 2.39 -17.69 13.86
CA GLN A 627 2.24 -18.85 14.74
C GLN A 627 3.60 -19.47 15.07
N ILE A 628 4.46 -19.68 14.06
CA ILE A 628 5.80 -20.21 14.31
C ILE A 628 6.57 -19.29 15.27
N TRP A 629 6.55 -17.97 15.02
CA TRP A 629 7.17 -17.00 15.94
C TRP A 629 6.56 -17.10 17.35
N GLN A 630 5.24 -17.16 17.49
CA GLN A 630 4.56 -17.22 18.79
C GLN A 630 4.97 -18.48 19.56
N TRP A 631 5.02 -19.63 18.90
CA TRP A 631 5.42 -20.89 19.51
C TRP A 631 6.88 -20.90 19.96
N VAL A 632 7.78 -20.29 19.17
CA VAL A 632 9.18 -20.10 19.53
C VAL A 632 9.32 -19.13 20.72
N LYS A 633 8.67 -17.96 20.66
CA LYS A 633 8.73 -16.91 21.69
C LYS A 633 8.34 -17.43 23.07
N TYR A 634 7.31 -18.27 23.13
CA TYR A 634 6.78 -18.82 24.38
C TYR A 634 7.21 -20.25 24.65
N ASN A 635 8.22 -20.76 23.93
CA ASN A 635 8.80 -22.09 24.12
C ASN A 635 7.74 -23.21 24.18
N SER A 636 6.75 -23.13 23.29
CA SER A 636 5.61 -24.04 23.23
C SER A 636 6.05 -25.48 22.96
N ARG A 637 5.28 -26.45 23.43
CA ARG A 637 5.57 -27.88 23.22
C ARG A 637 4.71 -28.46 22.10
N ILE A 638 5.34 -29.29 21.27
CA ILE A 638 4.63 -30.14 20.33
C ILE A 638 3.87 -31.20 21.14
N SER A 639 2.56 -31.29 20.93
CA SER A 639 1.66 -32.16 21.69
C SER A 639 1.96 -33.65 21.48
N ASP A 640 2.42 -34.02 20.28
CA ASP A 640 2.61 -35.42 19.90
C ASP A 640 3.97 -35.97 20.36
N SER A 641 5.02 -35.13 20.42
CA SER A 641 6.39 -35.54 20.77
C SER A 641 6.88 -35.00 22.11
N GLY A 642 6.25 -33.95 22.66
CA GLY A 642 6.71 -33.23 23.84
C GLY A 642 7.91 -32.29 23.61
N GLU A 643 8.49 -32.29 22.40
CA GLU A 643 9.64 -31.45 22.01
C GLU A 643 9.25 -29.96 22.07
N HIS A 644 10.17 -29.13 22.55
CA HIS A 644 10.00 -27.69 22.54
C HIS A 644 10.25 -27.10 21.16
N ILE A 645 9.44 -26.11 20.78
CA ILE A 645 9.60 -25.38 19.54
C ILE A 645 10.66 -24.30 19.75
N THR A 646 11.88 -24.54 19.26
CA THR A 646 13.02 -23.60 19.35
C THR A 646 13.40 -23.06 17.97
N PRO A 647 14.18 -21.95 17.89
CA PRO A 647 14.69 -21.47 16.61
C PRO A 647 15.47 -22.53 15.83
N GLU A 648 16.21 -23.40 16.51
CA GLU A 648 17.02 -24.47 15.91
C GLU A 648 16.14 -25.60 15.34
N LEU A 649 15.02 -25.92 15.99
CA LEU A 649 14.04 -26.84 15.43
C LEU A 649 13.45 -26.26 14.14
N ILE A 650 13.08 -24.98 14.14
CA ILE A 650 12.54 -24.32 12.95
C ILE A 650 13.59 -24.26 11.83
N ASP A 651 14.85 -23.98 12.13
CA ASP A 651 15.92 -23.99 11.13
C ASP A 651 16.03 -25.36 10.43
N ARG A 652 16.02 -26.45 11.21
CA ARG A 652 16.03 -27.83 10.68
C ARG A 652 14.81 -28.09 9.80
N ILE A 653 13.61 -27.72 10.25
CA ILE A 653 12.38 -27.92 9.47
C ILE A 653 12.42 -27.09 8.17
N VAL A 654 12.92 -25.85 8.21
CA VAL A 654 13.10 -25.03 7.01
C VAL A 654 14.05 -25.73 6.03
N ASP A 655 15.20 -26.22 6.50
CA ASP A 655 16.19 -26.90 5.65
C ASP A 655 15.65 -28.22 5.08
N ASP A 656 14.80 -28.93 5.81
CA ASP A 656 14.12 -30.14 5.35
C ASP A 656 13.01 -29.85 4.33
N VAL A 657 12.30 -28.72 4.47
CA VAL A 657 11.14 -28.38 3.65
C VAL A 657 11.55 -27.72 2.33
N VAL A 658 12.57 -26.87 2.32
CA VAL A 658 13.03 -26.15 1.11
C VAL A 658 13.23 -27.08 -0.10
N PRO A 659 13.91 -28.25 0.01
CA PRO A 659 14.11 -29.16 -1.11
C PRO A 659 12.82 -29.77 -1.68
N THR A 660 11.73 -29.78 -0.89
CA THR A 660 10.44 -30.37 -1.28
C THR A 660 9.57 -29.43 -2.11
N LEU A 661 9.82 -28.12 -2.07
CA LEU A 661 8.97 -27.09 -2.67
C LEU A 661 9.25 -26.79 -4.15
N LYS A 662 9.60 -27.81 -4.94
CA LYS A 662 9.93 -27.65 -6.36
C LYS A 662 8.65 -27.47 -7.19
N SER A 663 8.42 -26.26 -7.70
CA SER A 663 7.35 -25.97 -8.66
C SER A 663 7.75 -24.89 -9.66
N ALA A 664 7.06 -24.82 -10.79
CA ALA A 664 7.31 -23.77 -11.80
C ALA A 664 7.11 -22.34 -11.26
N SER A 665 6.30 -22.17 -10.20
CA SER A 665 6.02 -20.88 -9.58
C SER A 665 7.04 -20.48 -8.49
N VAL A 666 7.92 -21.39 -8.10
CA VAL A 666 8.84 -21.20 -6.95
C VAL A 666 10.28 -21.36 -7.42
N LYS A 667 10.98 -20.22 -7.56
CA LYS A 667 12.40 -20.20 -7.94
C LYS A 667 13.29 -20.42 -6.71
N GLN A 668 14.39 -21.17 -6.87
CA GLN A 668 15.33 -21.46 -5.77
C GLN A 668 15.86 -20.18 -5.10
N GLN A 669 16.24 -19.16 -5.88
CA GLN A 669 16.71 -17.87 -5.35
C GLN A 669 15.68 -17.21 -4.42
N ASN A 670 14.39 -17.31 -4.74
CA ASN A 670 13.33 -16.75 -3.91
C ASN A 670 13.15 -17.56 -2.62
N LEU A 671 13.24 -18.90 -2.71
CA LEU A 671 13.23 -19.77 -1.53
C LEU A 671 14.39 -19.42 -0.58
N ASP A 672 15.60 -19.17 -1.10
CA ASP A 672 16.77 -18.84 -0.27
C ASP A 672 16.61 -17.49 0.45
N ILE A 673 15.92 -16.53 -0.17
CA ILE A 673 15.55 -15.25 0.46
C ILE A 673 14.55 -15.49 1.59
N VAL A 674 13.47 -16.21 1.31
CA VAL A 674 12.38 -16.44 2.27
C VAL A 674 12.83 -17.35 3.42
N ALA A 675 13.65 -18.36 3.17
CA ALA A 675 14.22 -19.22 4.19
C ALA A 675 15.03 -18.38 5.19
N ARG A 676 15.92 -17.50 4.72
CA ARG A 676 16.65 -16.57 5.59
C ARG A 676 15.72 -15.61 6.32
N TYR A 677 14.68 -15.12 5.66
CA TYR A 677 13.68 -14.25 6.27
C TYR A 677 12.95 -14.95 7.44
N ILE A 678 12.41 -16.15 7.23
CA ILE A 678 11.70 -16.91 8.28
C ILE A 678 12.63 -17.22 9.45
N LYS A 679 13.84 -17.72 9.19
CA LYS A 679 14.84 -17.99 10.24
C LYS A 679 15.19 -16.73 11.05
N LYS A 680 15.22 -15.56 10.42
CA LYS A 680 15.43 -14.26 11.10
C LYS A 680 14.20 -13.85 11.92
N GLN A 681 13.00 -14.02 11.38
CA GLN A 681 11.75 -13.58 12.01
C GLN A 681 11.46 -14.32 13.31
N VAL A 682 11.66 -15.65 13.35
CA VAL A 682 11.40 -16.44 14.58
C VAL A 682 12.32 -16.08 15.75
N ARG A 683 13.40 -15.34 15.49
CA ARG A 683 14.36 -14.86 16.50
C ARG A 683 14.15 -13.41 16.92
N GLN A 684 13.18 -12.71 16.33
CA GLN A 684 12.89 -11.33 16.71
C GLN A 684 12.16 -11.28 18.05
N GLU A 685 12.40 -10.20 18.81
CA GLU A 685 11.66 -9.95 20.05
C GLU A 685 10.16 -9.84 19.78
N TRP A 686 9.79 -9.11 18.73
CA TRP A 686 8.44 -9.00 18.18
C TRP A 686 8.45 -9.32 16.69
N PRO A 687 7.40 -9.97 16.15
CA PRO A 687 7.35 -10.26 14.73
C PRO A 687 7.18 -8.95 13.95
N SER A 688 7.73 -8.87 12.73
CA SER A 688 7.44 -7.75 11.83
C SER A 688 5.93 -7.61 11.62
N GLU A 689 5.44 -6.38 11.41
CA GLU A 689 4.02 -6.11 11.24
C GLU A 689 3.42 -6.83 10.02
N PHE A 690 4.12 -6.85 8.88
CA PHE A 690 3.67 -7.54 7.66
C PHE A 690 4.87 -8.06 6.85
N LEU A 691 4.81 -9.31 6.38
CA LEU A 691 5.82 -9.89 5.50
C LEU A 691 5.88 -9.16 4.15
N THR A 692 4.74 -8.68 3.66
CA THR A 692 4.65 -7.96 2.38
C THR A 692 5.42 -6.65 2.42
N SER A 693 5.43 -5.97 3.58
CA SER A 693 6.23 -4.76 3.79
C SER A 693 7.72 -5.04 3.80
N ASP A 694 8.13 -6.12 4.48
CA ASP A 694 9.54 -6.53 4.54
C ASP A 694 10.06 -6.98 3.18
N LEU A 695 9.24 -7.72 2.42
CA LEU A 695 9.62 -8.31 1.14
C LEU A 695 9.40 -7.39 -0.08
N MET A 696 8.66 -6.27 0.07
CA MET A 696 8.41 -5.31 -1.01
C MET A 696 9.68 -4.80 -1.69
N SER A 697 10.75 -4.61 -0.90
CA SER A 697 12.04 -4.13 -1.42
C SER A 697 12.61 -5.03 -2.52
N TYR A 698 12.44 -6.35 -2.43
CA TYR A 698 12.91 -7.31 -3.44
C TYR A 698 12.13 -7.16 -4.75
N LEU A 699 10.81 -6.94 -4.68
CA LEU A 699 10.01 -6.65 -5.87
C LEU A 699 10.39 -5.29 -6.47
N ALA A 700 10.64 -4.27 -5.63
CA ALA A 700 11.04 -2.95 -6.10
C ALA A 700 12.40 -2.99 -6.81
N VAL A 701 13.37 -3.76 -6.27
CA VAL A 701 14.65 -4.04 -6.92
C VAL A 701 14.45 -4.74 -8.26
N ALA A 702 13.59 -5.77 -8.30
CA ALA A 702 13.29 -6.51 -9.53
C ALA A 702 12.67 -5.61 -10.61
N ASP A 703 11.89 -4.61 -10.22
CA ASP A 703 11.30 -3.62 -11.12
C ASP A 703 12.27 -2.46 -11.48
N GLY A 704 13.53 -2.51 -11.03
CA GLY A 704 14.54 -1.49 -11.35
C GLY A 704 14.43 -0.19 -10.54
N CYS A 705 13.74 -0.21 -9.40
CA CYS A 705 13.61 0.96 -8.53
C CYS A 705 14.99 1.39 -7.96
N PRO A 706 15.36 2.69 -7.95
CA PRO A 706 16.62 3.17 -7.39
C PRO A 706 16.81 2.81 -5.90
N PRO A 707 18.06 2.56 -5.44
CA PRO A 707 18.36 2.18 -4.06
C PRO A 707 17.81 3.13 -2.99
N GLN A 708 17.72 4.42 -3.28
CA GLN A 708 17.22 5.44 -2.34
C GLN A 708 15.73 5.31 -2.00
N TRP A 709 14.95 4.62 -2.84
CA TRP A 709 13.51 4.37 -2.66
C TRP A 709 13.21 2.95 -2.22
N GLN A 710 14.24 2.10 -2.15
CA GLN A 710 14.15 0.79 -1.56
C GLN A 710 14.19 1.00 -0.04
N LYS A 711 13.08 0.75 0.67
CA LYS A 711 13.13 0.63 2.13
C LYS A 711 14.23 -0.37 2.48
N SER A 712 15.09 -0.03 3.45
CA SER A 712 16.13 -0.92 3.96
C SER A 712 15.45 -2.17 4.54
N ALA A 713 15.37 -3.23 3.72
CA ALA A 713 15.07 -4.58 4.18
C ALA A 713 16.35 -5.40 4.44
N LEU A 714 17.50 -4.82 4.11
CA LEU A 714 18.84 -5.40 4.26
C LEU A 714 19.43 -5.08 5.63
#